data_AF-A0A364NGC7-F1
#
_entry.id   AF-A0A364NGC7-F1
#
_cell.length_a   1.000
_cell.length_b   1.000
_cell.length_c   1.000
_cell.angle_alpha   90.00
_cell.angle_beta   90.00
_cell.angle_gamma   90.00
#
_symmetry.space_group_name_H-M   'P 1'
#
loop_
_entity.id
_entity.type
_entity.pdbx_description
1 polymer ?
#
loop_
_entity_poly.entity_id
_entity_poly.type
_entity_poly.pdbx_seq_one_letter_code
_entity_poly.pdbx_strand_id
1 'polypeptide(L)'
;MEGPIQAVSGYQNPNRGDYFRSRRVKPEDVQQPWLEKKHPRQIWVTIFPIVGLVLGLAVTGILVWDGLRAVAQHKYCEILNDNFTSWDESVWTKEVEVGGYGNGQFEMTTATDENIFIRNGELIIKPTLQEEKFIGHNYTLDLRGQGCTGPNWNDCLSATNVDNGTIVNPVKSGRINTKLGASIKYGRVEVVAKLPTGDWLWPAIWMLPKDNFYGPWPRSGEIDIMESRGNSASYAQGGNNIVSSTLHFGPDANHNGWWRNNVKRKALHTTYAADYNTFGVEWSEKYIFTYINTRLLQVMYTHFDKPFWKYGSFPLADANGTRLDNPWKETKSNTSPFDQDFYLVLNLAVGATNGWFEDGKSGKPWIDHSSRAKLDFWEAKNEWLPTWKDDAQMKPLNSAAKMPYSPQIGDHIDSLDTPSMIVDVDLMEANLSTLTSQLLPTGVNIRPHLKTTKSAILAKKMVAAGAKGGCVAKLSEAEVMCARGFSDLLITCEIVGAAKVKRLVELLVTYRDVRIVVDSEEGAAAIDAALAAQGGFEEPGKKIKTLIDLDVGLHRTGIQPGAPASRLAAFLKGSKCLELIGVQGYEGHLQHVHGLEERKKLCLESMTILVDTAEALRKEGHGIHVVTTGGTGTAVFCASVPGVTEVQPGSFLFMDTDYRNAQAGR
;
A
#
# COMPACT_ATOMS: atom_id res chain seq x y z
N MET A 1 -43.09 66.68 59.27
CA MET A 1 -41.90 66.02 59.84
C MET A 1 -42.09 64.53 59.71
N GLU A 2 -41.08 63.92 59.11
CA GLU A 2 -40.92 62.55 58.66
C GLU A 2 -41.26 61.44 59.67
N GLY A 3 -41.71 60.29 59.17
CA GLY A 3 -41.72 59.00 59.89
C GLY A 3 -42.37 57.90 59.04
N PRO A 4 -41.75 56.73 58.83
CA PRO A 4 -41.75 56.07 57.52
C PRO A 4 -42.83 54.98 57.32
N ILE A 5 -43.12 54.73 56.04
CA ILE A 5 -43.84 53.57 55.51
C ILE A 5 -42.99 52.31 55.77
N GLN A 6 -43.57 51.29 56.41
CA GLN A 6 -43.03 49.93 56.36
C GLN A 6 -44.07 48.96 55.78
N ALA A 7 -43.61 48.24 54.76
CA ALA A 7 -44.32 47.28 53.96
C ALA A 7 -44.72 46.03 54.77
N VAL A 8 -45.93 45.54 54.51
CA VAL A 8 -46.40 44.24 54.98
C VAL A 8 -45.72 43.15 54.16
N SER A 9 -44.69 42.53 54.73
CA SER A 9 -44.09 41.31 54.21
C SER A 9 -44.84 40.10 54.80
N GLY A 10 -45.78 39.56 54.04
CA GLY A 10 -46.35 38.24 54.29
C GLY A 10 -45.39 37.16 53.80
N TYR A 11 -44.48 36.71 54.65
CA TYR A 11 -43.72 35.48 54.45
C TYR A 11 -43.85 34.61 55.70
N GLN A 12 -44.80 33.67 55.66
CA GLN A 12 -44.80 32.51 56.55
C GLN A 12 -43.74 31.54 56.03
N ASN A 13 -42.85 31.15 56.94
CA ASN A 13 -41.80 30.18 56.71
C ASN A 13 -42.41 28.76 56.74
N PRO A 14 -42.47 27.99 55.64
CA PRO A 14 -42.91 26.61 55.71
C PRO A 14 -41.79 25.78 56.32
N ASN A 15 -42.15 25.01 57.33
CA ASN A 15 -41.29 24.08 58.07
C ASN A 15 -40.42 23.24 57.13
N ARG A 16 -39.13 23.13 57.49
CA ARG A 16 -38.22 22.12 56.95
C ARG A 16 -38.77 20.72 57.25
N GLY A 17 -38.95 19.93 56.19
CA GLY A 17 -38.84 18.47 56.27
C GLY A 17 -39.94 17.68 55.61
N ASP A 18 -40.02 17.71 54.27
CA ASP A 18 -40.48 16.56 53.49
C ASP A 18 -39.61 16.44 52.24
N TYR A 19 -38.63 15.54 52.31
CA TYR A 19 -37.85 15.12 51.15
C TYR A 19 -38.76 14.39 50.16
N PHE A 20 -38.58 14.63 48.86
CA PHE A 20 -39.23 13.85 47.81
C PHE A 20 -38.84 12.37 47.95
N ARG A 21 -39.76 11.52 48.46
CA ARG A 21 -39.58 10.07 48.47
C ARG A 21 -39.96 9.53 47.10
N SER A 22 -38.95 9.17 46.31
CA SER A 22 -39.16 8.30 45.15
C SER A 22 -39.87 7.03 45.60
N ARG A 23 -41.11 6.83 45.15
CA ARG A 23 -41.84 5.57 45.33
C ARG A 23 -41.77 4.83 44.01
N ARG A 24 -41.08 3.68 44.00
CA ARG A 24 -41.11 2.75 42.87
C ARG A 24 -42.54 2.25 42.73
N VAL A 25 -43.25 2.71 41.70
CA VAL A 25 -44.56 2.16 41.33
C VAL A 25 -44.31 0.75 40.79
N LYS A 26 -45.02 -0.26 41.32
CA LYS A 26 -44.88 -1.62 40.82
C LYS A 26 -45.45 -1.68 39.40
N PRO A 27 -44.87 -2.46 38.47
CA PRO A 27 -45.35 -2.53 37.09
C PRO A 27 -46.85 -2.86 36.98
N GLU A 28 -47.35 -3.73 37.88
CA GLU A 28 -48.78 -4.09 37.98
C GLU A 28 -49.74 -2.95 38.40
N ASP A 29 -49.23 -1.88 39.03
CA ASP A 29 -50.07 -0.75 39.49
C ASP A 29 -50.21 0.37 38.44
N VAL A 30 -49.45 0.30 37.34
CA VAL A 30 -49.50 1.28 36.24
C VAL A 30 -50.53 0.82 35.22
N GLN A 31 -51.73 1.40 35.24
CA GLN A 31 -52.69 1.20 34.17
C GLN A 31 -52.12 1.77 32.86
N GLN A 32 -51.92 0.90 31.87
CA GLN A 32 -51.45 1.26 30.52
C GLN A 32 -52.56 1.02 29.47
N PRO A 33 -53.67 1.77 29.51
CA PRO A 33 -54.81 1.55 28.61
C PRO A 33 -54.46 1.71 27.11
N TRP A 34 -53.32 2.33 26.78
CA TRP A 34 -52.77 2.39 25.43
C TRP A 34 -52.17 1.07 24.92
N LEU A 35 -51.95 0.07 25.79
CA LEU A 35 -51.55 -1.29 25.39
C LEU A 35 -52.76 -2.19 25.06
N GLU A 36 -53.96 -1.85 25.55
CA GLU A 36 -55.16 -2.69 25.40
C GLU A 36 -55.79 -2.60 24.01
N LYS A 37 -55.64 -1.46 23.32
CA LYS A 37 -56.09 -1.26 21.93
C LYS A 37 -54.95 -0.79 21.05
N LYS A 38 -54.41 -1.70 20.23
CA LYS A 38 -53.49 -1.33 19.13
C LYS A 38 -54.24 -0.46 18.12
N HIS A 39 -53.78 0.77 17.93
CA HIS A 39 -54.34 1.65 16.92
C HIS A 39 -53.98 1.12 15.53
N PRO A 40 -54.93 0.90 14.60
CA PRO A 40 -54.65 0.26 13.30
C PRO A 40 -53.60 1.01 12.46
N ARG A 41 -53.41 2.31 12.71
CA ARG A 41 -52.36 3.12 12.06
C ARG A 41 -50.94 2.91 12.58
N GLN A 42 -50.75 2.27 13.74
CA GLN A 42 -49.44 2.06 14.36
C GLN A 42 -48.55 1.10 13.57
N ILE A 43 -49.16 0.16 12.83
CA ILE A 43 -48.48 -0.73 11.89
C ILE A 43 -47.76 0.10 10.81
N TRP A 44 -48.41 1.13 10.26
CA TRP A 44 -47.84 1.98 9.22
C TRP A 44 -46.67 2.83 9.70
N VAL A 45 -46.69 3.25 10.98
CA VAL A 45 -45.56 3.97 11.61
C VAL A 45 -44.31 3.08 11.71
N THR A 46 -44.48 1.76 11.73
CA THR A 46 -43.37 0.79 11.73
C THR A 46 -42.99 0.38 10.29
N ILE A 47 -43.98 0.19 9.41
CA ILE A 47 -43.75 -0.23 8.01
C ILE A 47 -43.05 0.86 7.20
N PHE A 48 -43.46 2.13 7.29
CA PHE A 48 -42.87 3.19 6.44
C PHE A 48 -41.36 3.38 6.66
N PRO A 49 -40.83 3.44 7.91
CA PRO A 49 -39.39 3.49 8.13
C PRO A 49 -38.65 2.23 7.64
N ILE A 50 -39.22 1.05 7.83
CA ILE A 50 -38.61 -0.22 7.37
C ILE A 50 -38.54 -0.25 5.84
N VAL A 51 -39.63 0.13 5.15
CA VAL A 51 -39.66 0.23 3.69
C VAL A 51 -38.66 1.28 3.21
N GLY A 52 -38.58 2.44 3.87
CA GLY A 52 -37.60 3.47 3.57
C GLY A 52 -36.15 2.98 3.74
N LEU A 53 -35.87 2.21 4.79
CA LEU A 53 -34.55 1.63 5.06
C LEU A 53 -34.18 0.57 4.01
N VAL A 54 -35.11 -0.32 3.66
CA VAL A 54 -34.91 -1.33 2.60
C VAL A 54 -34.68 -0.66 1.24
N LEU A 55 -35.48 0.36 0.90
CA LEU A 55 -35.27 1.15 -0.33
C LEU A 55 -33.93 1.87 -0.32
N GLY A 56 -33.54 2.47 0.80
CA GLY A 56 -32.24 3.13 0.95
C GLY A 56 -31.07 2.17 0.76
N LEU A 57 -31.14 0.96 1.35
CA LEU A 57 -30.15 -0.09 1.15
C LEU A 57 -30.13 -0.59 -0.30
N ALA A 58 -31.30 -0.74 -0.94
CA ALA A 58 -31.39 -1.13 -2.34
C ALA A 58 -30.75 -0.07 -3.27
N VAL A 59 -31.06 1.21 -3.07
CA VAL A 59 -30.45 2.32 -3.83
C VAL A 59 -28.94 2.36 -3.59
N THR A 60 -28.49 2.20 -2.35
CA THR A 60 -27.05 2.12 -2.03
C THR A 60 -26.39 0.95 -2.76
N GLY A 61 -27.02 -0.23 -2.75
CA GLY A 61 -26.55 -1.40 -3.48
C GLY A 61 -26.45 -1.15 -4.98
N ILE A 62 -27.42 -0.46 -5.58
CA ILE A 62 -27.41 -0.08 -7.00
C ILE A 62 -26.25 0.90 -7.28
N LEU A 63 -26.04 1.92 -6.44
CA LEU A 63 -24.95 2.89 -6.61
C LEU A 63 -23.57 2.23 -6.47
N VAL A 64 -23.41 1.32 -5.50
CA VAL A 64 -22.17 0.55 -5.33
C VAL A 64 -21.93 -0.36 -6.53
N TRP A 65 -22.97 -1.06 -7.00
CA TRP A 65 -22.88 -1.91 -8.19
C TRP A 65 -22.55 -1.09 -9.44
N ASP A 66 -23.16 0.08 -9.61
CA ASP A 66 -22.89 0.99 -10.72
C ASP A 66 -21.46 1.53 -10.69
N GLY A 67 -20.96 1.91 -9.52
CA GLY A 67 -19.57 2.28 -9.32
C GLY A 67 -18.60 1.14 -9.65
N LEU A 68 -18.85 -0.06 -9.12
CA LEU A 68 -17.99 -1.23 -9.32
C LEU A 68 -17.96 -1.71 -10.77
N ARG A 69 -19.10 -1.72 -11.47
CA ARG A 69 -19.16 -2.13 -12.89
C ARG A 69 -18.53 -1.08 -13.81
N ALA A 70 -18.49 0.18 -13.41
CA ALA A 70 -17.85 1.26 -14.15
C ALA A 70 -16.32 1.27 -14.01
N VAL A 71 -15.76 0.59 -13.00
CA VAL A 71 -14.31 0.42 -12.87
C VAL A 71 -13.82 -0.48 -14.00
N ALA A 72 -13.09 0.10 -14.95
CA ALA A 72 -12.44 -0.66 -16.01
C ALA A 72 -11.39 -1.62 -15.41
N GLN A 73 -11.57 -2.91 -15.62
CA GLN A 73 -10.55 -3.93 -15.34
C GLN A 73 -9.74 -4.19 -16.60
N HIS A 74 -8.64 -3.46 -16.75
CA HIS A 74 -7.72 -3.64 -17.86
C HIS A 74 -6.83 -4.87 -17.62
N LYS A 75 -6.68 -5.73 -18.63
CA LYS A 75 -5.60 -6.71 -18.68
C LYS A 75 -4.44 -6.04 -19.40
N TYR A 76 -3.33 -5.82 -18.69
CA TYR A 76 -2.13 -5.22 -19.28
C TYR A 76 -1.26 -6.30 -19.91
N CYS A 77 -0.66 -5.98 -21.05
CA CYS A 77 0.48 -6.71 -21.61
C CYS A 77 1.75 -5.95 -21.24
N GLU A 78 2.76 -6.67 -20.73
CA GLU A 78 4.05 -6.06 -20.41
C GLU A 78 4.76 -5.67 -21.73
N ILE A 79 5.14 -4.39 -21.85
CA ILE A 79 5.88 -3.85 -23.00
C ILE A 79 7.37 -3.73 -22.67
N LEU A 80 7.67 -3.26 -21.47
CA LEU A 80 9.03 -3.07 -20.97
C LEU A 80 9.04 -3.31 -19.46
N ASN A 81 10.03 -4.05 -19.01
CA ASN A 81 10.37 -4.20 -17.60
C ASN A 81 11.90 -4.17 -17.50
N ASP A 82 12.42 -3.11 -16.89
CA ASP A 82 13.85 -2.93 -16.70
C ASP A 82 14.13 -2.60 -15.23
N ASN A 83 15.11 -3.29 -14.67
CA ASN A 83 15.55 -3.16 -13.29
C ASN A 83 16.96 -2.56 -13.15
N PHE A 84 17.56 -2.12 -14.27
CA PHE A 84 18.89 -1.54 -14.35
C PHE A 84 19.99 -2.40 -13.70
N THR A 85 19.87 -3.72 -13.81
CA THR A 85 20.96 -4.64 -13.43
C THR A 85 22.18 -4.50 -14.35
N SER A 86 21.94 -4.20 -15.63
CA SER A 86 22.93 -3.84 -16.63
C SER A 86 22.34 -2.82 -17.60
N TRP A 87 23.20 -2.08 -18.31
CA TRP A 87 22.75 -1.13 -19.33
C TRP A 87 22.31 -1.88 -20.60
N ASP A 88 21.09 -1.61 -21.08
CA ASP A 88 20.54 -2.18 -22.31
C ASP A 88 20.41 -1.11 -23.41
N GLU A 89 21.34 -1.13 -24.36
CA GLU A 89 21.38 -0.21 -25.50
C GLU A 89 20.24 -0.45 -26.52
N SER A 90 19.57 -1.61 -26.46
CA SER A 90 18.41 -1.87 -27.31
C SER A 90 17.15 -1.14 -26.83
N VAL A 91 17.11 -0.79 -25.54
CA VAL A 91 16.01 -0.06 -24.91
C VAL A 91 16.35 1.41 -24.73
N TRP A 92 17.48 1.71 -24.10
CA TRP A 92 17.82 3.04 -23.61
C TRP A 92 18.88 3.74 -24.47
N THR A 93 18.63 5.01 -24.77
CA THR A 93 19.58 5.91 -25.40
C THR A 93 20.03 6.98 -24.39
N LYS A 94 21.34 7.19 -24.25
CA LYS A 94 21.89 8.35 -23.52
C LYS A 94 21.95 9.55 -24.46
N GLU A 95 21.46 10.72 -24.01
CA GLU A 95 21.51 11.94 -24.80
C GLU A 95 22.82 12.71 -24.58
N VAL A 96 23.30 13.33 -25.67
CA VAL A 96 24.49 14.20 -25.69
C VAL A 96 24.11 15.50 -26.40
N GLU A 97 23.79 16.54 -25.64
CA GLU A 97 23.41 17.85 -26.17
C GLU A 97 23.59 18.99 -25.14
N VAL A 98 23.54 20.23 -25.63
CA VAL A 98 23.62 21.47 -24.83
C VAL A 98 22.33 22.31 -24.88
N GLY A 99 21.34 21.89 -25.66
CA GLY A 99 20.13 22.66 -25.98
C GLY A 99 19.05 22.66 -24.88
N GLY A 100 18.98 21.62 -24.05
CA GLY A 100 18.07 21.59 -22.89
C GLY A 100 16.58 21.60 -23.26
N TYR A 101 16.24 21.07 -24.44
CA TYR A 101 14.90 21.11 -25.05
C TYR A 101 14.24 22.50 -25.03
N GLY A 102 15.02 23.57 -25.17
CA GLY A 102 14.51 24.95 -25.21
C GLY A 102 14.11 25.55 -23.86
N ASN A 103 14.33 24.83 -22.74
CA ASN A 103 14.08 25.33 -21.38
C ASN A 103 15.18 26.26 -20.85
N GLY A 104 16.26 26.46 -21.62
CA GLY A 104 17.42 27.24 -21.17
C GLY A 104 18.15 26.59 -19.99
N GLN A 105 18.14 25.26 -19.93
CA GLN A 105 18.81 24.45 -18.91
C GLN A 105 20.33 24.70 -18.89
N PHE A 106 20.96 24.55 -17.72
CA PHE A 106 22.39 24.87 -17.53
C PHE A 106 23.29 23.65 -17.62
N GLU A 107 22.74 22.44 -17.65
CA GLU A 107 23.51 21.23 -17.90
C GLU A 107 23.77 20.99 -19.39
N MET A 108 24.92 20.39 -19.70
CA MET A 108 25.13 19.58 -20.89
C MET A 108 24.79 18.13 -20.54
N THR A 109 24.00 17.45 -21.37
CA THR A 109 23.78 16.01 -21.21
C THR A 109 24.97 15.24 -21.77
N THR A 110 25.39 14.17 -21.09
CA THR A 110 26.53 13.34 -21.52
C THR A 110 26.18 11.86 -21.54
N ALA A 111 26.88 11.09 -22.37
CA ALA A 111 26.76 9.63 -22.41
C ALA A 111 27.77 8.89 -21.51
N THR A 112 28.60 9.64 -20.79
CA THR A 112 29.72 9.08 -20.01
C THR A 112 29.27 8.53 -18.65
N ASP A 113 30.07 7.63 -18.10
CA ASP A 113 29.86 7.07 -16.76
C ASP A 113 30.13 8.09 -15.63
N GLU A 114 30.50 9.33 -15.97
CA GLU A 114 30.56 10.44 -15.02
C GLU A 114 29.16 10.84 -14.54
N ASN A 115 28.18 10.82 -15.44
CA ASN A 115 26.83 11.31 -15.19
C ASN A 115 25.77 10.21 -15.24
N ILE A 116 25.97 9.14 -16.02
CA ILE A 116 25.00 8.05 -16.18
C ILE A 116 25.72 6.71 -16.04
N PHE A 117 25.56 6.07 -14.90
CA PHE A 117 26.20 4.79 -14.59
C PHE A 117 25.32 3.92 -13.70
N ILE A 118 25.57 2.61 -13.71
CA ILE A 118 24.90 1.66 -12.82
C ILE A 118 25.83 1.34 -11.66
N ARG A 119 25.32 1.44 -10.42
CA ARG A 119 26.06 1.06 -9.22
C ARG A 119 25.14 0.35 -8.26
N ASN A 120 25.57 -0.80 -7.74
CA ASN A 120 24.79 -1.65 -6.83
C ASN A 120 23.42 -2.08 -7.41
N GLY A 121 23.29 -2.22 -8.73
CA GLY A 121 22.04 -2.57 -9.40
C GLY A 121 21.02 -1.42 -9.43
N GLU A 122 21.48 -0.18 -9.28
CA GLU A 122 20.68 1.04 -9.43
C GLU A 122 21.25 1.88 -10.57
N LEU A 123 20.39 2.43 -11.42
CA LEU A 123 20.80 3.49 -12.34
C LEU A 123 21.01 4.77 -11.53
N ILE A 124 22.11 5.48 -11.81
CA ILE A 124 22.42 6.75 -11.18
C ILE A 124 22.57 7.81 -12.27
N ILE A 125 21.77 8.87 -12.16
CA ILE A 125 21.90 10.10 -12.93
C ILE A 125 22.44 11.17 -12.00
N LYS A 126 23.69 11.60 -12.21
CA LYS A 126 24.41 12.51 -11.32
C LYS A 126 24.89 13.77 -12.06
N PRO A 127 24.67 14.98 -11.49
CA PRO A 127 25.22 16.19 -12.04
C PRO A 127 26.68 16.37 -11.57
N THR A 128 27.53 16.89 -12.45
CA THR A 128 28.93 17.22 -12.16
C THR A 128 29.28 18.59 -12.74
N LEU A 129 30.25 19.30 -12.13
CA LEU A 129 30.66 20.59 -12.65
C LEU A 129 31.37 20.46 -14.00
N GLN A 130 31.23 21.49 -14.82
CA GLN A 130 32.07 21.67 -15.99
C GLN A 130 33.52 21.98 -15.56
N GLU A 131 34.48 21.60 -16.41
CA GLU A 131 35.88 21.94 -16.16
C GLU A 131 36.10 23.46 -16.26
N GLU A 132 36.79 24.05 -15.28
CA GLU A 132 37.00 25.50 -15.21
C GLU A 132 37.70 26.07 -16.45
N LYS A 133 38.53 25.25 -17.11
CA LYS A 133 39.19 25.63 -18.35
C LYS A 133 38.17 26.07 -19.40
N PHE A 134 36.99 25.47 -19.50
CA PHE A 134 36.01 25.84 -20.53
C PHE A 134 35.21 27.11 -20.21
N ILE A 135 35.36 27.67 -19.01
CA ILE A 135 34.58 28.82 -18.53
C ILE A 135 35.42 30.11 -18.52
N GLY A 136 36.72 30.01 -18.21
CA GLY A 136 37.59 31.18 -18.00
C GLY A 136 38.25 31.78 -19.25
N HIS A 137 38.02 31.22 -20.44
CA HIS A 137 38.59 31.73 -21.70
C HIS A 137 37.66 31.48 -22.89
N ASN A 138 37.88 32.22 -23.98
CA ASN A 138 37.13 32.03 -25.22
C ASN A 138 37.29 30.59 -25.72
N TYR A 139 36.18 29.86 -25.77
CA TYR A 139 36.15 28.44 -26.08
C TYR A 139 34.90 28.11 -26.88
N THR A 140 34.99 27.14 -27.79
CA THR A 140 33.85 26.63 -28.54
C THR A 140 33.73 25.12 -28.30
N LEU A 141 32.61 24.72 -27.72
CA LEU A 141 32.24 23.33 -27.52
C LEU A 141 31.44 22.85 -28.73
N ASP A 142 32.02 21.95 -29.52
CA ASP A 142 31.36 21.34 -30.69
C ASP A 142 31.19 19.83 -30.51
N LEU A 143 29.95 19.40 -30.37
CA LEU A 143 29.57 18.00 -30.14
C LEU A 143 29.23 17.23 -31.43
N ARG A 144 29.23 17.88 -32.61
CA ARG A 144 28.80 17.24 -33.87
C ARG A 144 29.67 16.05 -34.28
N GLY A 145 30.95 16.06 -33.88
CA GLY A 145 31.87 14.92 -34.04
C GLY A 145 31.96 13.99 -32.83
N GLN A 146 31.19 14.26 -31.77
CA GLN A 146 31.24 13.57 -30.48
C GLN A 146 29.94 12.82 -30.16
N GLY A 147 29.12 12.54 -31.17
CA GLY A 147 27.87 11.80 -31.01
C GLY A 147 26.70 12.65 -30.50
N CYS A 148 26.64 13.94 -30.85
CA CYS A 148 25.50 14.78 -30.51
C CYS A 148 24.18 14.15 -30.94
N THR A 149 23.22 14.08 -30.01
CA THR A 149 21.90 13.50 -30.24
C THR A 149 20.83 14.53 -30.60
N GLY A 150 21.14 15.81 -30.46
CA GLY A 150 20.22 16.92 -30.74
C GLY A 150 19.96 17.11 -32.24
N PRO A 151 18.71 17.39 -32.65
CA PRO A 151 18.36 17.53 -34.06
C PRO A 151 18.80 18.88 -34.67
N ASN A 152 19.02 19.92 -33.86
CA ASN A 152 19.41 21.24 -34.35
C ASN A 152 20.88 21.53 -34.09
N TRP A 153 21.46 22.42 -34.91
CA TRP A 153 22.84 22.86 -34.75
C TRP A 153 23.14 23.45 -33.35
N ASN A 154 22.20 24.24 -32.79
CA ASN A 154 22.34 24.85 -31.46
C ASN A 154 22.25 23.83 -30.31
N ASP A 155 21.75 22.62 -30.58
CA ASP A 155 21.73 21.54 -29.58
C ASP A 155 23.12 20.89 -29.44
N CYS A 156 24.00 21.12 -30.41
CA CYS A 156 25.33 20.51 -30.50
C CYS A 156 26.49 21.49 -30.34
N LEU A 157 26.23 22.80 -30.34
CA LEU A 157 27.26 23.81 -30.18
C LEU A 157 26.95 24.82 -29.07
N SER A 158 27.95 25.07 -28.23
CA SER A 158 27.93 26.10 -27.21
C SER A 158 29.28 26.83 -27.20
N ALA A 159 29.33 28.07 -26.73
CA ALA A 159 30.57 28.82 -26.68
C ALA A 159 30.69 29.68 -25.42
N THR A 160 31.93 29.83 -24.97
CA THR A 160 32.33 30.81 -23.99
C THR A 160 32.91 32.01 -24.71
N ASN A 161 32.41 33.20 -24.39
CA ASN A 161 32.90 34.49 -24.82
C ASN A 161 33.05 35.39 -23.59
N VAL A 162 34.29 35.68 -23.23
CA VAL A 162 34.62 36.44 -22.02
C VAL A 162 34.25 37.92 -22.14
N ASP A 163 34.17 38.46 -23.36
CA ASP A 163 33.89 39.87 -23.61
C ASP A 163 32.42 40.22 -23.36
N ASN A 164 31.50 39.29 -23.65
CA ASN A 164 30.06 39.47 -23.45
C ASN A 164 29.49 38.68 -22.25
N GLY A 165 30.32 37.88 -21.58
CA GLY A 165 29.96 37.11 -20.39
C GLY A 165 29.09 35.87 -20.65
N THR A 166 29.05 35.36 -21.89
CA THR A 166 28.39 34.07 -22.17
C THR A 166 29.35 32.92 -21.93
N ILE A 167 28.89 31.83 -21.31
CA ILE A 167 29.70 30.63 -21.07
C ILE A 167 29.03 29.39 -21.66
N VAL A 168 29.82 28.36 -21.94
CA VAL A 168 29.28 27.01 -22.15
C VAL A 168 28.52 26.52 -20.91
N ASN A 169 27.75 25.45 -21.06
CA ASN A 169 26.95 24.87 -19.99
C ASN A 169 27.85 24.59 -18.76
N PRO A 170 27.58 25.24 -17.60
CA PRO A 170 28.45 25.17 -16.41
C PRO A 170 28.42 23.82 -15.68
N VAL A 171 27.49 22.94 -16.05
CA VAL A 171 27.25 21.65 -15.42
C VAL A 171 27.13 20.58 -16.51
N LYS A 172 27.49 19.35 -16.18
CA LYS A 172 27.19 18.13 -16.95
C LYS A 172 26.19 17.30 -16.16
N SER A 173 25.25 16.65 -16.84
CA SER A 173 24.28 15.74 -16.21
C SER A 173 23.84 14.66 -17.21
N GLY A 174 22.82 13.89 -16.85
CA GLY A 174 22.30 12.82 -17.69
C GLY A 174 20.83 12.98 -18.06
N ARG A 175 20.52 12.55 -19.29
CA ARG A 175 19.17 12.35 -19.80
C ARG A 175 19.17 11.08 -20.65
N ILE A 176 18.22 10.19 -20.36
CA ILE A 176 18.06 8.94 -21.09
C ILE A 176 16.61 8.81 -21.55
N ASN A 177 16.42 8.13 -22.68
CA ASN A 177 15.09 7.92 -23.23
C ASN A 177 14.95 6.54 -23.89
N THR A 178 13.70 6.09 -24.06
CA THR A 178 13.38 4.81 -24.70
C THR A 178 12.97 4.93 -26.17
N LYS A 179 13.14 6.11 -26.82
CA LYS A 179 12.53 6.42 -28.12
C LYS A 179 12.78 5.38 -29.21
N LEU A 180 14.00 4.84 -29.26
CA LEU A 180 14.42 3.85 -30.25
C LEU A 180 14.02 2.41 -29.88
N GLY A 181 13.86 2.13 -28.58
CA GLY A 181 13.67 0.76 -28.07
C GLY A 181 12.24 0.42 -27.66
N ALA A 182 11.57 1.31 -26.92
CA ALA A 182 10.25 1.06 -26.36
C ALA A 182 9.35 2.30 -26.38
N SER A 183 8.12 2.12 -26.85
CA SER A 183 7.06 3.12 -26.82
C SER A 183 5.74 2.45 -26.52
N ILE A 184 4.79 3.22 -25.99
CA ILE A 184 3.48 2.73 -25.56
C ILE A 184 2.40 3.74 -25.92
N LYS A 185 1.27 3.24 -26.41
CA LYS A 185 0.01 3.98 -26.54
C LYS A 185 -1.04 3.31 -25.67
N TYR A 186 -1.51 4.06 -24.68
CA TYR A 186 -2.40 3.61 -23.62
C TYR A 186 -1.81 2.48 -22.76
N GLY A 187 -2.15 2.48 -21.48
CA GLY A 187 -1.66 1.50 -20.52
C GLY A 187 -1.12 2.17 -19.29
N ARG A 188 -0.06 1.59 -18.71
CA ARG A 188 0.53 2.03 -17.46
C ARG A 188 2.05 2.06 -17.59
N VAL A 189 2.66 3.11 -17.05
CA VAL A 189 4.11 3.21 -16.85
C VAL A 189 4.35 3.52 -15.37
N GLU A 190 5.24 2.78 -14.73
CA GLU A 190 5.66 2.99 -13.35
C GLU A 190 7.18 3.07 -13.30
N VAL A 191 7.69 4.13 -12.66
CA VAL A 191 9.12 4.32 -12.42
C VAL A 191 9.34 4.48 -10.93
N VAL A 192 10.14 3.60 -10.34
CA VAL A 192 10.55 3.70 -8.93
C VAL A 192 11.85 4.50 -8.89
N ALA A 193 11.84 5.66 -8.24
CA ALA A 193 13.03 6.50 -8.16
C ALA A 193 13.14 7.23 -6.82
N LYS A 194 14.37 7.44 -6.35
CA LYS A 194 14.70 8.40 -5.29
C LYS A 194 15.09 9.73 -5.95
N LEU A 195 14.41 10.80 -5.54
CA LEU A 195 14.69 12.14 -6.06
C LEU A 195 15.96 12.73 -5.43
N PRO A 196 16.71 13.56 -6.18
CA PRO A 196 17.90 14.23 -5.66
C PRO A 196 17.56 15.37 -4.68
N THR A 197 18.53 15.70 -3.83
CA THR A 197 18.54 16.90 -2.99
C THR A 197 19.69 17.81 -3.38
N GLY A 198 19.41 19.10 -3.56
CA GLY A 198 20.39 20.11 -3.93
C GLY A 198 19.71 21.28 -4.62
N ASP A 199 20.21 22.48 -4.35
CA ASP A 199 19.63 23.68 -4.93
C ASP A 199 19.75 23.68 -6.46
N TRP A 200 18.70 24.16 -7.13
CA TRP A 200 18.64 24.32 -8.57
C TRP A 200 18.63 23.01 -9.38
N LEU A 201 18.47 21.86 -8.71
CA LEU A 201 18.25 20.57 -9.37
C LEU A 201 16.78 20.42 -9.80
N TRP A 202 16.56 19.80 -10.95
CA TRP A 202 15.25 19.56 -11.55
C TRP A 202 15.17 18.11 -12.07
N PRO A 203 14.85 17.13 -11.20
CA PRO A 203 14.55 15.77 -11.63
C PRO A 203 13.22 15.71 -12.37
N ALA A 204 13.16 14.93 -13.45
CA ALA A 204 11.94 14.69 -14.21
C ALA A 204 11.83 13.24 -14.72
N ILE A 205 10.58 12.74 -14.69
CA ILE A 205 10.12 11.48 -15.30
C ILE A 205 8.93 11.86 -16.15
N TRP A 206 9.05 11.68 -17.46
CA TRP A 206 8.12 12.28 -18.41
C TRP A 206 8.15 11.52 -19.73
N MET A 207 7.21 11.84 -20.61
CA MET A 207 7.05 11.16 -21.87
C MET A 207 6.79 12.12 -23.01
N LEU A 208 7.40 11.83 -24.15
CA LEU A 208 7.21 12.55 -25.41
C LEU A 208 6.66 11.63 -26.49
N PRO A 209 5.96 12.18 -27.50
CA PRO A 209 5.45 11.39 -28.60
C PRO A 209 6.62 10.86 -29.42
N LYS A 210 6.57 9.58 -29.81
CA LYS A 210 7.59 8.95 -30.65
C LYS A 210 7.75 9.70 -31.97
N ASP A 211 6.62 10.06 -32.56
CA ASP A 211 6.51 10.81 -33.80
C ASP A 211 5.77 12.13 -33.57
N ASN A 212 6.23 13.20 -34.20
CA ASN A 212 5.58 14.52 -34.16
C ASN A 212 4.36 14.57 -35.10
N PHE A 213 3.40 13.66 -34.90
CA PHE A 213 2.26 13.43 -35.80
C PHE A 213 1.41 14.69 -36.05
N TYR A 214 1.20 15.51 -35.02
CA TYR A 214 0.44 16.77 -35.11
C TYR A 214 1.33 18.00 -35.35
N GLY A 215 2.62 17.79 -35.58
CA GLY A 215 3.63 18.84 -35.72
C GLY A 215 4.51 19.01 -34.46
N PRO A 216 5.34 20.07 -34.43
CA PRO A 216 6.28 20.30 -33.35
C PRO A 216 5.58 20.52 -32.02
N TRP A 217 6.34 20.37 -30.93
CA TRP A 217 5.87 20.62 -29.58
C TRP A 217 5.18 22.00 -29.44
N PRO A 218 4.07 22.13 -28.68
CA PRO A 218 3.37 21.11 -27.91
C PRO A 218 2.22 20.43 -28.67
N ARG A 219 2.18 20.51 -30.01
CA ARG A 219 1.04 20.01 -30.82
C ARG A 219 0.84 18.51 -30.70
N SER A 220 1.94 17.77 -30.54
CA SER A 220 1.94 16.31 -30.40
C SER A 220 1.92 15.82 -28.95
N GLY A 221 1.79 16.74 -27.98
CA GLY A 221 1.64 16.42 -26.56
C GLY A 221 2.96 16.20 -25.80
N GLU A 222 2.88 16.30 -24.48
CA GLU A 222 3.91 15.89 -23.50
C GLU A 222 3.20 15.44 -22.23
N ILE A 223 3.69 14.37 -21.60
CA ILE A 223 3.14 13.83 -20.36
C ILE A 223 4.22 13.88 -19.29
N ASP A 224 4.12 14.84 -18.38
CA ASP A 224 4.99 14.91 -17.21
C ASP A 224 4.40 14.06 -16.10
N ILE A 225 5.01 12.89 -15.87
CA ILE A 225 4.59 11.98 -14.82
C ILE A 225 4.97 12.56 -13.45
N MET A 226 6.21 13.04 -13.35
CA MET A 226 6.78 13.63 -12.15
C MET A 226 7.82 14.67 -12.53
N GLU A 227 7.63 15.88 -12.04
CA GLU A 227 8.68 16.90 -11.94
C GLU A 227 8.78 17.40 -10.50
N SER A 228 9.99 17.72 -10.07
CA SER A 228 10.23 18.30 -8.76
C SER A 228 11.43 19.24 -8.78
N ARG A 229 11.68 19.92 -7.67
CA ARG A 229 12.91 20.69 -7.43
C ARG A 229 13.73 19.96 -6.37
N GLY A 230 15.04 19.88 -6.54
CA GLY A 230 15.92 19.31 -5.51
C GLY A 230 16.13 20.24 -4.32
N ASN A 231 15.74 21.52 -4.42
CA ASN A 231 15.82 22.48 -3.32
C ASN A 231 15.12 21.92 -2.07
N SER A 232 15.58 22.36 -0.89
CA SER A 232 15.00 21.92 0.38
C SER A 232 13.51 22.24 0.51
N ALA A 233 12.82 21.55 1.43
CA ALA A 233 11.40 21.75 1.70
C ALA A 233 11.03 23.19 2.16
N SER A 234 12.02 24.00 2.59
CA SER A 234 11.86 25.42 2.90
C SER A 234 11.85 26.34 1.69
N TYR A 235 12.12 25.82 0.48
CA TYR A 235 12.02 26.58 -0.77
C TYR A 235 10.56 26.99 -1.02
N ALA A 236 10.29 28.30 -1.03
CA ALA A 236 8.93 28.84 -0.94
C ALA A 236 8.00 28.44 -2.09
N GLN A 237 8.54 28.23 -3.29
CA GLN A 237 7.80 27.83 -4.50
C GLN A 237 7.54 26.32 -4.57
N GLY A 238 8.07 25.57 -3.60
CA GLY A 238 8.01 24.11 -3.52
C GLY A 238 9.31 23.44 -3.95
N GLY A 239 10.00 22.87 -2.97
CA GLY A 239 11.23 22.09 -3.16
C GLY A 239 10.94 20.60 -3.34
N ASN A 240 11.83 19.77 -2.80
CA ASN A 240 11.79 18.31 -2.88
C ASN A 240 10.60 17.64 -2.16
N ASN A 241 9.79 18.44 -1.46
CA ASN A 241 8.54 18.03 -0.85
C ASN A 241 7.32 18.20 -1.77
N ILE A 242 7.50 18.70 -2.99
CA ILE A 242 6.43 18.88 -3.97
C ILE A 242 6.79 18.17 -5.27
N VAL A 243 5.84 17.40 -5.78
CA VAL A 243 5.87 16.82 -7.13
C VAL A 243 4.75 17.44 -7.95
N SER A 244 5.00 17.76 -9.20
CA SER A 244 3.98 18.10 -10.19
C SER A 244 3.82 17.02 -11.24
N SER A 245 2.60 16.86 -11.73
CA SER A 245 2.31 16.22 -13.01
C SER A 245 1.62 17.23 -13.91
N THR A 246 1.94 17.18 -15.20
CA THR A 246 1.46 18.15 -16.19
C THR A 246 1.18 17.48 -17.52
N LEU A 247 0.19 17.98 -18.25
CA LEU A 247 0.00 17.68 -19.67
C LEU A 247 0.27 18.93 -20.49
N HIS A 248 1.23 18.88 -21.42
CA HIS A 248 1.47 19.98 -22.34
C HIS A 248 0.77 19.70 -23.67
N PHE A 249 0.03 20.70 -24.16
CA PHE A 249 -0.76 20.61 -25.38
C PHE A 249 -1.07 22.03 -25.87
N GLY A 250 -1.05 22.27 -27.17
CA GLY A 250 -1.41 23.59 -27.72
C GLY A 250 -1.04 23.74 -29.19
N PRO A 251 -1.49 24.83 -29.84
CA PRO A 251 -1.17 25.10 -31.25
C PRO A 251 0.28 25.54 -31.47
N ASP A 252 0.98 26.04 -30.47
CA ASP A 252 2.39 26.45 -30.54
C ASP A 252 2.95 26.66 -29.11
N ALA A 253 4.24 26.94 -29.02
CA ALA A 253 4.94 27.12 -27.74
C ALA A 253 4.42 28.30 -26.90
N ASN A 254 3.98 29.40 -27.53
CA ASN A 254 3.45 30.57 -26.83
C ASN A 254 2.04 30.34 -26.30
N HIS A 255 1.31 29.41 -26.91
CA HIS A 255 -0.05 29.03 -26.54
C HIS A 255 -0.09 27.61 -25.95
N ASN A 256 0.90 27.24 -25.15
CA ASN A 256 0.89 25.98 -24.42
C ASN A 256 -0.19 25.99 -23.30
N GLY A 257 -1.07 25.00 -23.30
CA GLY A 257 -2.19 24.83 -22.38
C GLY A 257 -1.84 24.17 -21.04
N TRP A 258 -0.56 23.93 -20.75
CA TRP A 258 -0.06 23.25 -19.54
C TRP A 258 -0.69 23.75 -18.23
N TRP A 259 -0.94 25.06 -18.11
CA TRP A 259 -1.50 25.71 -16.92
C TRP A 259 -2.92 25.23 -16.58
N ARG A 260 -3.65 24.66 -17.55
CA ARG A 260 -4.95 24.02 -17.32
C ARG A 260 -4.83 22.69 -16.58
N ASN A 261 -3.65 22.07 -16.62
CA ASN A 261 -3.42 20.69 -16.24
C ASN A 261 -2.14 20.48 -15.41
N ASN A 262 -1.63 21.52 -14.75
CA ASN A 262 -0.52 21.39 -13.82
C ASN A 262 -1.07 21.15 -12.41
N VAL A 263 -0.83 19.96 -11.87
CA VAL A 263 -1.29 19.60 -10.52
C VAL A 263 -0.09 19.27 -9.64
N LYS A 264 0.00 19.98 -8.51
CA LYS A 264 1.06 19.80 -7.51
C LYS A 264 0.56 18.99 -6.33
N ARG A 265 1.37 18.02 -5.88
CA ARG A 265 1.11 17.21 -4.69
C ARG A 265 2.23 17.41 -3.68
N LYS A 266 1.89 17.91 -2.50
CA LYS A 266 2.82 18.04 -1.37
C LYS A 266 2.92 16.72 -0.61
N ALA A 267 4.14 16.31 -0.27
CA ALA A 267 4.39 15.19 0.62
C ALA A 267 3.91 15.50 2.04
N LEU A 268 3.34 14.50 2.72
CA LEU A 268 2.86 14.64 4.10
C LEU A 268 3.98 14.19 5.06
N HIS A 269 4.41 15.10 5.93
CA HIS A 269 5.43 14.84 6.97
C HIS A 269 6.79 14.31 6.46
N THR A 270 7.08 14.41 5.17
CA THR A 270 8.33 13.95 4.55
C THR A 270 8.66 14.74 3.28
N THR A 271 9.65 14.30 2.51
CA THR A 271 9.97 14.79 1.15
C THR A 271 10.01 13.62 0.17
N TYR A 272 9.84 13.86 -1.12
CA TYR A 272 9.97 12.81 -2.14
C TYR A 272 11.42 12.44 -2.43
N ALA A 273 12.38 13.16 -1.84
CA ALA A 273 13.80 12.81 -1.86
C ALA A 273 14.24 11.99 -0.63
N ALA A 274 13.37 11.83 0.38
CA ALA A 274 13.69 11.07 1.58
C ALA A 274 13.94 9.59 1.27
N ASP A 275 13.15 9.01 0.36
CA ASP A 275 13.27 7.63 -0.07
C ASP A 275 12.75 7.43 -1.51
N TYR A 276 12.80 6.20 -1.98
CA TYR A 276 12.21 5.75 -3.22
C TYR A 276 10.70 5.91 -3.24
N ASN A 277 10.19 6.42 -4.35
CA ASN A 277 8.78 6.57 -4.62
C ASN A 277 8.44 5.96 -5.99
N THR A 278 7.27 5.34 -6.11
CA THR A 278 6.74 4.88 -7.41
C THR A 278 5.98 6.03 -8.05
N PHE A 279 6.45 6.52 -9.19
CA PHE A 279 5.78 7.52 -10.00
C PHE A 279 5.09 6.81 -11.16
N GLY A 280 3.76 6.85 -11.17
CA GLY A 280 2.94 6.12 -12.11
C GLY A 280 2.07 7.02 -12.98
N VAL A 281 1.89 6.63 -14.23
CA VAL A 281 0.83 7.15 -15.12
C VAL A 281 0.02 5.99 -15.65
N GLU A 282 -1.29 6.18 -15.74
CA GLU A 282 -2.20 5.28 -16.42
C GLU A 282 -3.11 6.08 -17.36
N TRP A 283 -3.17 5.69 -18.63
CA TRP A 283 -4.02 6.36 -19.60
C TRP A 283 -4.70 5.40 -20.57
N SER A 284 -5.84 5.84 -21.10
CA SER A 284 -6.69 5.12 -22.04
C SER A 284 -7.38 6.12 -22.97
N GLU A 285 -8.22 5.65 -23.89
CA GLU A 285 -9.06 6.51 -24.74
C GLU A 285 -10.05 7.40 -23.97
N LYS A 286 -10.21 7.19 -22.65
CA LYS A 286 -11.20 7.90 -21.83
C LYS A 286 -10.60 8.84 -20.79
N TYR A 287 -9.37 8.58 -20.36
CA TYR A 287 -8.75 9.30 -19.26
C TYR A 287 -7.24 9.15 -19.26
N ILE A 288 -6.58 10.04 -18.54
CA ILE A 288 -5.19 9.94 -18.10
C ILE A 288 -5.10 10.38 -16.65
N PHE A 289 -4.39 9.62 -15.81
CA PHE A 289 -4.09 10.04 -14.45
C PHE A 289 -2.69 9.61 -14.03
N THR A 290 -2.11 10.38 -13.11
CA THR A 290 -0.84 10.07 -12.46
C THR A 290 -1.02 9.83 -10.98
N TYR A 291 -0.09 9.10 -10.37
CA TYR A 291 -0.12 8.77 -8.95
C TYR A 291 1.28 8.57 -8.37
N ILE A 292 1.36 8.64 -7.05
CA ILE A 292 2.60 8.39 -6.30
C ILE A 292 2.36 7.22 -5.35
N ASN A 293 3.23 6.19 -5.39
CA ASN A 293 3.24 4.97 -4.56
C ASN A 293 2.03 4.03 -4.75
N THR A 294 0.81 4.57 -4.75
CA THR A 294 -0.43 3.82 -4.93
C THR A 294 -1.40 4.60 -5.80
N ARG A 295 -2.20 3.89 -6.62
CA ARG A 295 -3.26 4.48 -7.45
C ARG A 295 -4.30 5.27 -6.62
N LEU A 296 -4.36 5.07 -5.31
CA LEU A 296 -5.19 5.84 -4.39
C LEU A 296 -4.65 7.26 -4.11
N LEU A 297 -3.34 7.46 -4.25
CA LEU A 297 -2.69 8.75 -4.09
C LEU A 297 -2.49 9.40 -5.47
N GLN A 298 -3.61 9.73 -6.11
CA GLN A 298 -3.63 10.41 -7.40
C GLN A 298 -3.06 11.82 -7.28
N VAL A 299 -2.28 12.22 -8.28
CA VAL A 299 -1.76 13.58 -8.43
C VAL A 299 -2.62 14.35 -9.41
N MET A 300 -2.68 13.90 -10.66
CA MET A 300 -3.47 14.50 -11.74
C MET A 300 -4.49 13.47 -12.26
N TYR A 301 -5.70 13.91 -12.57
CA TYR A 301 -6.70 13.10 -13.27
C TYR A 301 -7.42 13.95 -14.32
N THR A 302 -7.35 13.53 -15.58
CA THR A 302 -7.93 14.24 -16.72
C THR A 302 -8.83 13.30 -17.51
N HIS A 303 -10.09 13.69 -17.66
CA HIS A 303 -11.06 12.98 -18.50
C HIS A 303 -11.01 13.49 -19.95
N PHE A 304 -11.20 12.59 -20.90
CA PHE A 304 -11.28 12.91 -22.34
C PHE A 304 -12.74 13.11 -22.80
N ASP A 305 -13.55 13.80 -21.98
CA ASP A 305 -14.98 14.05 -22.26
C ASP A 305 -15.19 15.13 -23.34
N LYS A 306 -14.17 15.94 -23.61
CA LYS A 306 -14.20 17.01 -24.62
C LYS A 306 -12.83 17.16 -25.30
N PRO A 307 -12.77 17.67 -26.55
CA PRO A 307 -11.50 17.86 -27.25
C PRO A 307 -10.54 18.80 -26.51
N PHE A 308 -9.23 18.52 -26.58
CA PHE A 308 -8.21 19.34 -25.92
C PHE A 308 -8.17 20.79 -26.40
N TRP A 309 -8.58 21.07 -27.64
CA TRP A 309 -8.77 22.45 -28.12
C TRP A 309 -9.76 23.23 -27.24
N LYS A 310 -10.89 22.59 -26.90
CA LYS A 310 -11.91 23.18 -26.02
C LYS A 310 -11.47 23.16 -24.55
N TYR A 311 -10.72 22.14 -24.14
CA TYR A 311 -10.16 22.06 -22.79
C TYR A 311 -9.16 23.20 -22.53
N GLY A 312 -8.25 23.47 -23.46
CA GLY A 312 -7.27 24.56 -23.40
C GLY A 312 -7.89 25.97 -23.40
N SER A 313 -9.04 26.12 -24.07
CA SER A 313 -9.70 27.42 -24.30
C SER A 313 -8.76 28.44 -24.94
N PHE A 314 -8.09 28.03 -26.01
CA PHE A 314 -7.16 28.88 -26.74
C PHE A 314 -7.88 30.08 -27.39
N PRO A 315 -7.23 31.24 -27.49
CA PRO A 315 -7.81 32.41 -28.14
C PRO A 315 -8.01 32.15 -29.64
N LEU A 316 -8.88 32.94 -30.27
CA LEU A 316 -9.12 32.81 -31.72
C LEU A 316 -7.91 33.28 -32.55
N ALA A 317 -7.13 34.21 -32.03
CA ALA A 317 -5.96 34.78 -32.66
C ALA A 317 -4.87 35.11 -31.62
N ASP A 318 -3.63 35.19 -32.09
CA ASP A 318 -2.50 35.67 -31.29
C ASP A 318 -2.56 37.19 -31.06
N ALA A 319 -1.55 37.72 -30.35
CA ALA A 319 -1.45 39.15 -30.04
C ALA A 319 -1.35 40.06 -31.29
N ASN A 320 -0.95 39.51 -32.44
CA ASN A 320 -0.84 40.23 -33.71
C ASN A 320 -2.10 40.09 -34.59
N GLY A 321 -3.15 39.42 -34.10
CA GLY A 321 -4.39 39.18 -34.84
C GLY A 321 -4.31 38.01 -35.82
N THR A 322 -3.23 37.22 -35.81
CA THR A 322 -3.11 36.01 -36.63
C THR A 322 -3.94 34.90 -36.03
N ARG A 323 -4.85 34.33 -36.82
CA ARG A 323 -5.73 33.24 -36.38
C ARG A 323 -4.93 32.00 -35.99
N LEU A 324 -5.23 31.42 -34.83
CA LEU A 324 -4.66 30.13 -34.42
C LEU A 324 -5.36 28.99 -35.16
N ASP A 325 -4.57 28.11 -35.80
CA ASP A 325 -5.09 26.88 -36.42
C ASP A 325 -5.14 25.75 -35.40
N ASN A 326 -6.24 24.99 -35.39
CA ASN A 326 -6.41 23.85 -34.50
C ASN A 326 -5.73 22.62 -35.12
N PRO A 327 -4.61 22.12 -34.55
CA PRO A 327 -3.88 21.00 -35.13
C PRO A 327 -4.65 19.68 -35.08
N TRP A 328 -5.68 19.57 -34.22
CA TRP A 328 -6.44 18.34 -34.00
C TRP A 328 -7.82 18.32 -34.66
N LYS A 329 -8.14 19.31 -35.49
CA LYS A 329 -9.50 19.49 -36.06
C LYS A 329 -10.01 18.28 -36.85
N GLU A 330 -9.11 17.50 -37.46
CA GLU A 330 -9.45 16.35 -38.30
C GLU A 330 -9.57 15.01 -37.54
N THR A 331 -9.10 14.94 -36.30
CA THR A 331 -8.93 13.67 -35.55
C THR A 331 -10.24 13.01 -35.14
N LYS A 332 -11.33 13.79 -35.07
CA LYS A 332 -12.63 13.40 -34.47
C LYS A 332 -12.51 12.78 -33.06
N SER A 333 -11.37 12.92 -32.40
CA SER A 333 -11.09 12.35 -31.09
C SER A 333 -11.00 13.42 -30.01
N ASN A 334 -11.41 13.07 -28.80
CA ASN A 334 -11.20 13.91 -27.63
C ASN A 334 -9.83 13.69 -26.97
N THR A 335 -9.11 12.64 -27.37
CA THR A 335 -7.84 12.23 -26.76
C THR A 335 -6.62 12.95 -27.34
N SER A 336 -6.70 13.42 -28.58
CA SER A 336 -5.57 14.11 -29.24
C SER A 336 -5.14 15.34 -28.41
N PRO A 337 -3.84 15.50 -28.12
CA PRO A 337 -2.71 14.81 -28.76
C PRO A 337 -2.23 13.51 -28.08
N PHE A 338 -2.85 13.04 -27.01
CA PHE A 338 -2.40 11.89 -26.21
C PHE A 338 -2.86 10.53 -26.76
N ASP A 339 -2.99 10.45 -28.09
CA ASP A 339 -3.55 9.30 -28.82
C ASP A 339 -2.54 8.60 -29.74
N GLN A 340 -1.27 8.98 -29.62
CA GLN A 340 -0.13 8.37 -30.31
C GLN A 340 0.74 7.55 -29.34
N ASP A 341 1.79 6.91 -29.87
CA ASP A 341 2.80 6.25 -29.05
C ASP A 341 3.71 7.27 -28.37
N PHE A 342 3.95 7.09 -27.07
CA PHE A 342 4.85 7.89 -26.27
C PHE A 342 6.04 7.06 -25.78
N TYR A 343 7.22 7.66 -25.69
CA TYR A 343 8.43 7.06 -25.12
C TYR A 343 8.78 7.73 -23.79
N LEU A 344 9.44 6.99 -22.91
CA LEU A 344 9.81 7.44 -21.56
C LEU A 344 11.14 8.21 -21.60
N VAL A 345 11.23 9.28 -20.80
CA VAL A 345 12.43 10.09 -20.59
C VAL A 345 12.69 10.22 -19.09
N LEU A 346 13.94 9.98 -18.68
CA LEU A 346 14.43 10.18 -17.32
C LEU A 346 15.61 11.15 -17.36
N ASN A 347 15.57 12.22 -16.56
CA ASN A 347 16.69 13.16 -16.49
C ASN A 347 16.81 13.85 -15.14
N LEU A 348 17.99 14.44 -14.96
CA LEU A 348 18.26 15.39 -13.90
C LEU A 348 18.78 16.69 -14.52
N ALA A 349 17.87 17.65 -14.72
CA ALA A 349 18.23 18.97 -15.21
C ALA A 349 18.78 19.85 -14.06
N VAL A 350 19.49 20.92 -14.43
CA VAL A 350 20.10 21.86 -13.49
C VAL A 350 19.90 23.28 -13.99
N GLY A 351 19.27 24.12 -13.17
CA GLY A 351 18.93 25.49 -13.54
C GLY A 351 18.05 25.56 -14.80
N ALA A 352 17.53 26.75 -15.09
CA ALA A 352 16.74 27.00 -16.29
C ALA A 352 16.50 28.51 -16.44
N THR A 353 16.14 28.94 -17.65
CA THR A 353 15.69 30.32 -17.91
C THR A 353 14.22 30.41 -18.33
N ASN A 354 13.43 29.39 -18.01
CA ASN A 354 12.03 29.25 -18.43
C ASN A 354 11.01 29.62 -17.32
N GLY A 355 11.45 30.19 -16.20
CA GLY A 355 10.60 30.50 -15.05
C GLY A 355 10.37 29.35 -14.08
N TRP A 356 10.91 28.14 -14.31
CA TRP A 356 10.79 27.03 -13.33
C TRP A 356 11.39 27.41 -11.97
N PHE A 357 12.47 28.18 -11.97
CA PHE A 357 12.99 28.87 -10.80
C PHE A 357 12.62 30.37 -10.93
N GLU A 358 11.75 30.88 -10.07
CA GLU A 358 11.21 32.23 -10.18
C GLU A 358 12.27 33.32 -9.94
N ASP A 359 12.30 34.33 -10.81
CA ASP A 359 13.17 35.51 -10.67
C ASP A 359 12.90 36.28 -9.36
N GLY A 360 13.97 36.72 -8.70
CA GLY A 360 13.90 37.54 -7.48
C GLY A 360 13.38 36.79 -6.25
N LYS A 361 13.34 35.46 -6.28
CA LYS A 361 12.85 34.64 -5.17
C LYS A 361 13.90 33.68 -4.64
N SER A 362 13.77 33.36 -3.35
CA SER A 362 14.47 32.24 -2.68
C SER A 362 15.99 32.21 -2.93
N GLY A 363 16.61 33.39 -3.08
CA GLY A 363 18.06 33.52 -3.30
C GLY A 363 18.56 33.07 -4.67
N LYS A 364 17.69 32.98 -5.70
CA LYS A 364 18.09 32.62 -7.07
C LYS A 364 19.22 33.56 -7.57
N PRO A 365 20.39 33.03 -7.99
CA PRO A 365 21.54 33.86 -8.34
C PRO A 365 21.54 34.39 -9.79
N TRP A 366 20.61 33.96 -10.63
CA TRP A 366 20.50 34.42 -12.02
C TRP A 366 19.13 35.01 -12.34
N ILE A 367 19.06 35.78 -13.43
CA ILE A 367 17.82 36.32 -14.02
C ILE A 367 17.58 35.63 -15.36
N ASP A 368 16.36 35.18 -15.62
CA ASP A 368 16.04 34.37 -16.81
C ASP A 368 16.34 35.10 -18.13
N HIS A 369 16.08 36.40 -18.20
CA HIS A 369 16.33 37.21 -19.39
C HIS A 369 17.77 37.76 -19.50
N SER A 370 18.67 37.40 -18.58
CA SER A 370 20.08 37.82 -18.64
C SER A 370 20.86 36.95 -19.62
N SER A 371 21.63 37.58 -20.53
CA SER A 371 22.60 36.85 -21.37
C SER A 371 23.72 36.20 -20.55
N ARG A 372 23.89 36.61 -19.29
CA ARG A 372 24.87 36.07 -18.34
C ARG A 372 24.31 35.01 -17.41
N ALA A 373 23.06 34.57 -17.56
CA ALA A 373 22.39 33.70 -16.58
C ALA A 373 23.21 32.44 -16.18
N LYS A 374 23.84 31.76 -17.14
CA LYS A 374 24.74 30.62 -16.88
C LYS A 374 25.99 31.04 -16.09
N LEU A 375 26.57 32.19 -16.41
CA LEU A 375 27.76 32.72 -15.74
C LEU A 375 27.43 33.17 -14.31
N ASP A 376 26.31 33.86 -14.10
CA ASP A 376 25.86 34.28 -12.78
C ASP A 376 25.59 33.04 -11.88
N PHE A 377 25.00 31.99 -12.45
CA PHE A 377 24.88 30.68 -11.80
C PHE A 377 26.24 30.07 -11.44
N TRP A 378 27.21 30.10 -12.36
CA TRP A 378 28.56 29.57 -12.14
C TRP A 378 29.33 30.36 -11.06
N GLU A 379 29.25 31.69 -11.08
CA GLU A 379 29.92 32.57 -10.10
C GLU A 379 29.36 32.34 -8.68
N ALA A 380 28.07 32.02 -8.57
CA ALA A 380 27.41 31.67 -7.32
C ALA A 380 27.66 30.22 -6.83
N LYS A 381 28.53 29.43 -7.49
CA LYS A 381 28.73 28.00 -7.15
C LYS A 381 29.10 27.76 -5.69
N ASN A 382 29.82 28.68 -5.06
CA ASN A 382 30.19 28.54 -3.65
C ASN A 382 28.98 28.64 -2.69
N GLU A 383 27.86 29.19 -3.15
CA GLU A 383 26.62 29.29 -2.37
C GLU A 383 25.78 28.02 -2.50
N TRP A 384 25.58 27.51 -3.71
CA TRP A 384 24.67 26.39 -3.96
C TRP A 384 25.35 25.02 -4.04
N LEU A 385 26.60 24.91 -4.48
CA LEU A 385 27.29 23.62 -4.61
C LEU A 385 27.42 22.87 -3.27
N PRO A 386 27.62 23.52 -2.11
CA PRO A 386 27.63 22.82 -0.82
C PRO A 386 26.32 22.10 -0.48
N THR A 387 25.22 22.45 -1.15
CA THR A 387 23.93 21.76 -0.99
C THR A 387 23.88 20.44 -1.77
N TRP A 388 24.75 20.26 -2.77
CA TRP A 388 24.87 19.04 -3.57
C TRP A 388 25.77 18.02 -2.87
N LYS A 389 25.19 17.32 -1.89
CA LYS A 389 25.86 16.20 -1.18
C LYS A 389 25.72 14.90 -1.97
N ASP A 390 26.00 13.75 -1.35
CA ASP A 390 25.86 12.42 -1.96
C ASP A 390 24.42 12.11 -2.45
N ASP A 391 23.42 12.88 -2.03
CA ASP A 391 22.03 12.78 -2.48
C ASP A 391 21.69 13.70 -3.66
N ALA A 392 22.64 14.40 -4.28
CA ALA A 392 22.40 15.24 -5.46
C ALA A 392 22.14 14.46 -6.77
N GLN A 393 21.86 13.16 -6.68
CA GLN A 393 21.72 12.24 -7.81
C GLN A 393 20.32 11.61 -7.82
N MET A 394 19.72 11.50 -9.00
CA MET A 394 18.47 10.77 -9.18
C MET A 394 18.80 9.28 -9.34
N LYS A 395 18.08 8.43 -8.61
CA LYS A 395 18.33 6.97 -8.61
C LYS A 395 17.06 6.22 -9.00
N PRO A 396 16.88 5.83 -10.27
CA PRO A 396 15.90 4.81 -10.63
C PRO A 396 16.31 3.44 -10.06
N LEU A 397 15.40 2.80 -9.32
CA LEU A 397 15.66 1.56 -8.57
C LEU A 397 15.27 0.31 -9.37
N ASN A 398 15.97 -0.79 -9.10
CA ASN A 398 15.45 -2.14 -9.19
C ASN A 398 14.10 -2.28 -8.45
N SER A 399 13.04 -2.68 -9.17
CA SER A 399 11.66 -2.82 -8.66
C SER A 399 11.48 -3.79 -7.47
N ALA A 400 12.56 -4.40 -6.96
CA ALA A 400 12.56 -5.40 -5.90
C ALA A 400 13.14 -5.00 -4.52
N ALA A 401 13.56 -3.75 -4.22
CA ALA A 401 14.21 -3.46 -2.91
C ALA A 401 13.89 -2.13 -2.17
N LYS A 402 13.25 -2.31 -1.00
CA LYS A 402 13.16 -1.44 0.20
C LYS A 402 12.13 -0.30 0.25
N MET A 403 11.42 -0.27 1.37
CA MET A 403 10.39 0.71 1.71
C MET A 403 10.98 1.92 2.48
N PRO A 404 10.42 3.14 2.27
CA PRO A 404 10.19 4.23 3.26
C PRO A 404 11.22 4.62 4.33
N TYR A 405 11.40 3.65 5.21
CA TYR A 405 11.68 3.82 6.61
C TYR A 405 12.40 2.55 7.03
N SER A 406 13.69 2.69 7.31
CA SER A 406 14.55 1.58 7.68
C SER A 406 15.23 1.90 9.00
N PRO A 407 14.52 1.79 10.15
CA PRO A 407 15.18 1.85 11.45
C PRO A 407 16.32 0.82 11.49
N GLN A 408 17.44 1.22 12.05
CA GLN A 408 18.64 0.41 12.14
C GLN A 408 18.74 -0.27 13.51
N ILE A 409 19.41 -1.41 13.56
CA ILE A 409 19.76 -2.06 14.83
C ILE A 409 20.64 -1.08 15.62
N GLY A 410 20.21 -0.73 16.83
CA GLY A 410 20.90 0.22 17.71
C GLY A 410 20.23 1.58 17.82
N ASP A 411 19.23 1.89 16.98
CA ASP A 411 18.44 3.12 17.09
C ASP A 411 17.70 3.18 18.44
N HIS A 412 17.59 4.38 19.00
CA HIS A 412 16.82 4.60 20.22
C HIS A 412 15.33 4.52 19.92
N ILE A 413 14.53 4.05 20.89
CA ILE A 413 13.08 3.93 20.69
C ILE A 413 12.42 5.27 20.32
N ASP A 414 12.92 6.37 20.89
CA ASP A 414 12.43 7.73 20.64
C ASP A 414 12.80 8.28 19.26
N SER A 415 13.73 7.64 18.53
CA SER A 415 14.07 8.02 17.15
C SER A 415 13.23 7.29 16.10
N LEU A 416 12.38 6.35 16.52
CA LEU A 416 11.48 5.63 15.61
C LEU A 416 10.33 6.53 15.16
N ASP A 417 10.01 6.51 13.87
CA ASP A 417 8.83 7.21 13.34
C ASP A 417 7.54 6.59 13.90
N THR A 418 6.50 7.41 14.07
CA THR A 418 5.24 6.97 14.71
C THR A 418 4.05 7.12 13.77
N PRO A 419 3.15 6.11 13.69
CA PRO A 419 3.07 4.93 14.54
C PRO A 419 4.06 3.80 14.15
N SER A 420 4.78 3.28 15.16
CA SER A 420 5.58 2.05 15.06
C SER A 420 5.02 0.99 16.00
N MET A 421 4.86 -0.24 15.51
CA MET A 421 4.56 -1.40 16.37
C MET A 421 5.88 -1.94 16.92
N ILE A 422 6.04 -1.85 18.24
CA ILE A 422 7.29 -2.19 18.93
C ILE A 422 7.04 -3.43 19.79
N VAL A 423 8.00 -4.36 19.75
CA VAL A 423 8.02 -5.53 20.62
C VAL A 423 9.20 -5.40 21.56
N ASP A 424 8.91 -5.39 22.86
CA ASP A 424 9.94 -5.59 23.88
C ASP A 424 10.37 -7.06 23.83
N VAL A 425 11.60 -7.29 23.38
CA VAL A 425 12.14 -8.65 23.15
C VAL A 425 12.30 -9.40 24.46
N ASP A 426 12.71 -8.72 25.54
CA ASP A 426 12.92 -9.36 26.84
C ASP A 426 11.59 -9.83 27.44
N LEU A 427 10.55 -8.99 27.38
CA LEU A 427 9.21 -9.38 27.83
C LEU A 427 8.62 -10.49 26.95
N MET A 428 8.82 -10.42 25.63
CA MET A 428 8.38 -11.47 24.70
C MET A 428 9.03 -12.82 25.03
N GLU A 429 10.34 -12.84 25.30
CA GLU A 429 11.08 -14.04 25.67
C GLU A 429 10.70 -14.57 27.06
N ALA A 430 10.47 -13.67 28.03
CA ALA A 430 9.95 -14.03 29.35
C ALA A 430 8.55 -14.67 29.25
N ASN A 431 7.66 -14.15 28.39
CA ASN A 431 6.36 -14.74 28.13
C ASN A 431 6.48 -16.16 27.53
N LEU A 432 7.41 -16.35 26.59
CA LEU A 432 7.69 -17.67 26.01
C LEU A 432 8.19 -18.67 27.05
N SER A 433 9.14 -18.24 27.89
CA SER A 433 9.65 -19.06 29.00
C SER A 433 8.56 -19.42 30.00
N THR A 434 7.71 -18.44 30.35
CA THR A 434 6.60 -18.63 31.29
C THR A 434 5.61 -19.68 30.76
N LEU A 435 5.16 -19.55 29.51
CA LEU A 435 4.21 -20.50 28.94
C LEU A 435 4.82 -21.91 28.85
N THR A 436 6.05 -22.03 28.34
CA THR A 436 6.70 -23.33 28.15
C THR A 436 7.00 -24.03 29.48
N SER A 437 7.41 -23.30 30.52
CA SER A 437 7.62 -23.87 31.86
C SER A 437 6.34 -24.43 32.50
N GLN A 438 5.17 -23.87 32.15
CA GLN A 438 3.87 -24.36 32.63
C GLN A 438 3.36 -25.55 31.82
N LEU A 439 3.50 -25.52 30.50
CA LEU A 439 2.85 -26.50 29.62
C LEU A 439 3.73 -27.71 29.29
N LEU A 440 5.05 -27.57 29.11
CA LEU A 440 5.91 -28.70 28.76
C LEU A 440 5.87 -29.85 29.79
N PRO A 441 5.83 -29.60 31.12
CA PRO A 441 5.74 -30.68 32.10
C PRO A 441 4.43 -31.48 32.05
N THR A 442 3.37 -30.95 31.42
CA THR A 442 2.10 -31.67 31.28
C THR A 442 2.16 -32.80 30.25
N GLY A 443 3.18 -32.80 29.38
CA GLY A 443 3.29 -33.73 28.24
C GLY A 443 2.37 -33.39 27.06
N VAL A 444 1.52 -32.37 27.17
CA VAL A 444 0.66 -31.87 26.09
C VAL A 444 1.50 -31.05 25.10
N ASN A 445 1.33 -31.29 23.80
CA ASN A 445 2.05 -30.55 22.77
C ASN A 445 1.59 -29.09 22.73
N ILE A 446 2.50 -28.17 22.42
CA ILE A 446 2.18 -26.75 22.25
C ILE A 446 2.32 -26.43 20.75
N ARG A 447 1.21 -26.14 20.06
CA ARG A 447 1.21 -25.70 18.66
C ARG A 447 0.74 -24.24 18.58
N PRO A 448 1.64 -23.27 18.83
CA PRO A 448 1.25 -21.89 19.03
C PRO A 448 0.59 -21.29 17.78
N HIS A 449 -0.38 -20.42 18.00
CA HIS A 449 -1.11 -19.78 16.92
C HIS A 449 -0.38 -18.53 16.41
N LEU A 450 0.04 -18.59 15.15
CA LEU A 450 0.85 -17.58 14.46
C LEU A 450 0.02 -16.41 13.90
N LYS A 451 -1.31 -16.40 14.04
CA LYS A 451 -2.13 -15.29 13.54
C LYS A 451 -1.80 -13.96 14.22
N THR A 452 -1.28 -14.02 15.45
CA THR A 452 -0.84 -12.86 16.24
C THR A 452 0.50 -12.34 15.73
N THR A 453 1.46 -13.22 15.43
CA THR A 453 2.84 -12.84 15.09
C THR A 453 3.07 -12.66 13.60
N LYS A 454 2.41 -13.47 12.78
CA LYS A 454 2.60 -13.60 11.32
C LYS A 454 4.07 -13.67 10.91
N SER A 455 4.92 -14.25 11.77
CA SER A 455 6.38 -14.27 11.61
C SER A 455 6.94 -15.70 11.69
N ALA A 456 7.53 -16.17 10.60
CA ALA A 456 8.22 -17.46 10.54
C ALA A 456 9.46 -17.50 11.46
N ILE A 457 10.09 -16.34 11.72
CA ILE A 457 11.23 -16.23 12.63
C ILE A 457 10.77 -16.54 14.06
N LEU A 458 9.67 -15.93 14.50
CA LEU A 458 9.12 -16.20 15.82
C LEU A 458 8.55 -17.62 15.94
N ALA A 459 7.98 -18.17 14.86
CA ALA A 459 7.55 -19.57 14.83
C ALA A 459 8.74 -20.53 15.10
N LYS A 460 9.87 -20.33 14.43
CA LYS A 460 11.09 -21.11 14.65
C LYS A 460 11.65 -20.93 16.06
N LYS A 461 11.59 -19.72 16.63
CA LYS A 461 11.97 -19.45 18.04
C LYS A 461 11.08 -20.21 19.02
N MET A 462 9.78 -20.27 18.80
CA MET A 462 8.86 -21.04 19.66
C MET A 462 9.13 -22.55 19.56
N VAL A 463 9.40 -23.08 18.36
CA VAL A 463 9.80 -24.49 18.19
C VAL A 463 11.13 -24.80 18.90
N ALA A 464 12.10 -23.88 18.84
CA ALA A 464 13.35 -24.02 19.58
C ALA A 464 13.14 -24.03 21.11
N ALA A 465 12.06 -23.40 21.60
CA ALA A 465 11.64 -23.43 23.00
C ALA A 465 10.78 -24.65 23.38
N GLY A 466 10.58 -25.61 22.46
CA GLY A 466 9.87 -26.86 22.73
C GLY A 466 8.48 -26.98 22.10
N ALA A 467 7.99 -25.96 21.39
CA ALA A 467 6.73 -26.07 20.64
C ALA A 467 6.83 -27.09 19.48
N LYS A 468 5.67 -27.63 19.07
CA LYS A 468 5.52 -28.59 17.96
C LYS A 468 4.73 -27.96 16.82
N GLY A 469 5.45 -27.34 15.89
CA GLY A 469 4.85 -26.67 14.73
C GLY A 469 4.14 -25.36 15.09
N GLY A 470 3.18 -24.96 14.26
CA GLY A 470 2.34 -23.78 14.51
C GLY A 470 0.95 -23.85 13.88
N CYS A 471 0.04 -22.99 14.33
CA CYS A 471 -1.30 -22.84 13.77
C CYS A 471 -1.41 -21.52 12.98
N VAL A 472 -2.04 -21.57 11.81
CA VAL A 472 -2.35 -20.38 10.99
C VAL A 472 -3.85 -20.29 10.70
N ALA A 473 -4.38 -19.08 10.61
CA ALA A 473 -5.82 -18.88 10.49
C ALA A 473 -6.33 -18.92 9.04
N LYS A 474 -5.42 -18.82 8.06
CA LYS A 474 -5.75 -18.73 6.63
C LYS A 474 -4.71 -19.43 5.77
N LEU A 475 -5.14 -19.92 4.61
CA LEU A 475 -4.27 -20.50 3.59
C LEU A 475 -3.14 -19.56 3.16
N SER A 476 -3.42 -18.25 3.00
CA SER A 476 -2.39 -17.28 2.62
C SER A 476 -1.30 -17.11 3.68
N GLU A 477 -1.62 -17.32 4.96
CA GLU A 477 -0.61 -17.34 6.02
C GLU A 477 0.26 -18.59 5.89
N ALA A 478 -0.34 -19.76 5.60
CA ALA A 478 0.39 -21.00 5.39
C ALA A 478 1.38 -20.91 4.23
N GLU A 479 0.95 -20.34 3.10
CA GLU A 479 1.79 -20.11 1.90
C GLU A 479 3.04 -19.28 2.25
N VAL A 480 2.87 -18.16 2.95
CA VAL A 480 3.98 -17.29 3.36
C VAL A 480 4.92 -17.97 4.35
N MET A 481 4.38 -18.71 5.33
CA MET A 481 5.19 -19.43 6.32
C MET A 481 6.01 -20.55 5.67
N CYS A 482 5.39 -21.35 4.79
CA CYS A 482 6.06 -22.44 4.07
C CYS A 482 7.17 -21.90 3.17
N ALA A 483 6.92 -20.82 2.42
CA ALA A 483 7.93 -20.15 1.59
C ALA A 483 9.13 -19.62 2.39
N ARG A 484 8.98 -19.41 3.71
CA ARG A 484 10.06 -19.01 4.63
C ARG A 484 10.65 -20.20 5.41
N GLY A 485 10.39 -21.42 4.95
CA GLY A 485 10.94 -22.65 5.49
C GLY A 485 10.33 -23.06 6.83
N PHE A 486 9.02 -22.84 7.02
CA PHE A 486 8.27 -23.33 8.18
C PHE A 486 6.98 -24.00 7.71
N SER A 487 6.97 -25.34 7.66
CA SER A 487 5.89 -26.13 7.04
C SER A 487 5.12 -27.05 8.00
N ASP A 488 5.57 -27.27 9.24
CA ASP A 488 4.79 -28.00 10.26
C ASP A 488 3.66 -27.11 10.78
N LEU A 489 2.59 -27.03 9.99
CA LEU A 489 1.48 -26.13 10.17
C LEU A 489 0.15 -26.87 10.27
N LEU A 490 -0.74 -26.35 11.12
CA LEU A 490 -2.17 -26.63 11.07
C LEU A 490 -2.90 -25.38 10.60
N ILE A 491 -3.65 -25.49 9.49
CA ILE A 491 -4.59 -24.46 9.08
C ILE A 491 -5.89 -24.68 9.85
N THR A 492 -6.17 -23.79 10.82
CA THR A 492 -7.24 -23.98 11.81
C THR A 492 -8.61 -23.44 11.38
N CYS A 493 -8.79 -23.18 10.09
CA CYS A 493 -10.04 -22.69 9.50
C CYS A 493 -10.29 -23.38 8.16
N GLU A 494 -11.55 -23.63 7.88
CA GLU A 494 -12.04 -24.44 6.77
C GLU A 494 -11.72 -23.79 5.42
N ILE A 495 -11.25 -24.61 4.47
CA ILE A 495 -10.90 -24.15 3.12
C ILE A 495 -12.08 -24.38 2.19
N VAL A 496 -12.90 -23.34 2.02
CA VAL A 496 -14.10 -23.38 1.18
C VAL A 496 -13.97 -22.50 -0.06
N GLY A 497 -14.38 -23.07 -1.21
CA GLY A 497 -14.46 -22.42 -2.52
C GLY A 497 -13.34 -22.82 -3.47
N ALA A 498 -13.69 -23.02 -4.75
CA ALA A 498 -12.81 -23.60 -5.78
C ALA A 498 -11.44 -22.91 -5.89
N ALA A 499 -11.40 -21.57 -5.83
CA ALA A 499 -10.14 -20.82 -5.88
C ALA A 499 -9.19 -21.10 -4.70
N LYS A 500 -9.74 -21.29 -3.49
CA LYS A 500 -8.92 -21.61 -2.30
C LYS A 500 -8.49 -23.07 -2.30
N VAL A 501 -9.37 -23.98 -2.71
CA VAL A 501 -9.04 -25.40 -2.86
C VAL A 501 -7.91 -25.58 -3.87
N LYS A 502 -7.96 -24.91 -5.03
CA LYS A 502 -6.87 -24.96 -6.01
C LYS A 502 -5.52 -24.55 -5.40
N ARG A 503 -5.48 -23.40 -4.71
CA ARG A 503 -4.27 -22.91 -4.04
C ARG A 503 -3.79 -23.84 -2.92
N LEU A 504 -4.72 -24.46 -2.19
CA LEU A 504 -4.39 -25.45 -1.17
C LEU A 504 -3.69 -26.65 -1.81
N VAL A 505 -4.21 -27.17 -2.93
CA VAL A 505 -3.56 -28.26 -3.67
C VAL A 505 -2.15 -27.86 -4.12
N GLU A 506 -1.98 -26.67 -4.71
CA GLU A 506 -0.68 -26.13 -5.12
C GLU A 506 0.32 -26.07 -3.95
N LEU A 507 -0.13 -25.62 -2.77
CA LEU A 507 0.70 -25.61 -1.55
C LEU A 507 1.09 -27.04 -1.13
N LEU A 508 0.11 -27.94 -1.07
CA LEU A 508 0.29 -29.31 -0.57
C LEU A 508 1.14 -30.18 -1.50
N VAL A 509 1.18 -29.87 -2.81
CA VAL A 509 2.13 -30.44 -3.77
C VAL A 509 3.57 -30.31 -3.28
N THR A 510 3.90 -29.18 -2.66
CA THR A 510 5.25 -28.90 -2.17
C THR A 510 5.42 -29.23 -0.69
N TYR A 511 4.41 -28.94 0.14
CA TYR A 511 4.49 -29.03 1.60
C TYR A 511 3.45 -30.02 2.15
N ARG A 512 3.76 -31.31 2.02
CA ARG A 512 2.88 -32.42 2.41
C ARG A 512 2.56 -32.50 3.91
N ASP A 513 3.39 -31.89 4.76
CA ASP A 513 3.21 -31.92 6.22
C ASP A 513 2.16 -30.94 6.75
N VAL A 514 1.67 -30.03 5.90
CA VAL A 514 0.62 -29.07 6.28
C VAL A 514 -0.68 -29.82 6.54
N ARG A 515 -1.25 -29.59 7.72
CA ARG A 515 -2.51 -30.18 8.18
C ARG A 515 -3.66 -29.21 7.99
N ILE A 516 -4.85 -29.75 7.80
CA ILE A 516 -6.06 -28.96 7.58
C ILE A 516 -7.19 -29.36 8.53
N VAL A 517 -8.18 -28.49 8.67
CA VAL A 517 -9.45 -28.80 9.34
C VAL A 517 -10.60 -28.80 8.33
N VAL A 518 -11.64 -29.58 8.64
CA VAL A 518 -12.92 -29.61 7.92
C VAL A 518 -14.07 -29.70 8.93
N ASP A 519 -15.22 -29.13 8.59
CA ASP A 519 -16.45 -29.19 9.41
C ASP A 519 -17.68 -29.67 8.62
N SER A 520 -17.49 -30.04 7.35
CA SER A 520 -18.56 -30.38 6.41
C SER A 520 -18.11 -31.41 5.38
N GLU A 521 -19.04 -32.27 4.97
CA GLU A 521 -18.79 -33.28 3.92
C GLU A 521 -18.54 -32.60 2.57
N GLU A 522 -19.24 -31.50 2.28
CA GLU A 522 -19.07 -30.74 1.04
C GLU A 522 -17.67 -30.13 0.93
N GLY A 523 -17.16 -29.55 2.02
CA GLY A 523 -15.80 -29.01 2.08
C GLY A 523 -14.74 -30.09 1.92
N ALA A 524 -14.89 -31.20 2.66
CA ALA A 524 -13.99 -32.34 2.58
C ALA A 524 -13.99 -32.98 1.18
N ALA A 525 -15.16 -33.18 0.57
CA ALA A 525 -15.32 -33.75 -0.76
C ALA A 525 -14.63 -32.90 -1.84
N ALA A 526 -14.78 -31.58 -1.78
CA ALA A 526 -14.17 -30.67 -2.73
C ALA A 526 -12.63 -30.74 -2.68
N ILE A 527 -12.06 -30.83 -1.47
CA ILE A 527 -10.61 -30.95 -1.28
C ILE A 527 -10.12 -32.34 -1.73
N ASP A 528 -10.79 -33.42 -1.33
CA ASP A 528 -10.43 -34.79 -1.70
C ASP A 528 -10.43 -34.99 -3.22
N ALA A 529 -11.47 -34.49 -3.89
CA ALA A 529 -11.58 -34.56 -5.35
C ALA A 529 -10.48 -33.76 -6.06
N ALA A 530 -10.14 -32.57 -5.56
CA ALA A 530 -9.09 -31.75 -6.16
C ALA A 530 -7.70 -32.37 -5.97
N LEU A 531 -7.42 -32.97 -4.81
CA LEU A 531 -6.18 -33.71 -4.56
C LEU A 531 -6.07 -34.96 -5.43
N ALA A 532 -7.17 -35.72 -5.57
CA ALA A 532 -7.21 -36.90 -6.44
C ALA A 532 -7.01 -36.54 -7.92
N ALA A 533 -7.53 -35.40 -8.37
CA ALA A 533 -7.31 -34.91 -9.73
C ALA A 533 -5.85 -34.51 -9.99
N GLN A 534 -5.13 -34.04 -8.97
CA GLN A 534 -3.70 -33.72 -9.05
C GLN A 534 -2.83 -34.98 -9.05
N GLY A 535 -3.26 -36.04 -8.36
CA GLY A 535 -2.56 -37.31 -8.22
C GLY A 535 -1.39 -37.30 -7.22
N GLY A 536 -1.04 -38.49 -6.72
CA GLY A 536 0.12 -38.69 -5.85
C GLY A 536 -0.16 -38.43 -4.36
N PHE A 537 -1.42 -38.46 -3.96
CA PHE A 537 -1.89 -38.32 -2.55
C PHE A 537 -2.63 -39.56 -2.05
N GLU A 538 -3.00 -40.47 -2.95
CA GLU A 538 -3.85 -41.64 -2.67
C GLU A 538 -3.10 -42.77 -1.97
N GLU A 539 -1.77 -42.77 -2.08
CA GLU A 539 -0.93 -43.80 -1.48
C GLU A 539 -0.95 -43.73 0.06
N PRO A 540 -0.95 -44.87 0.75
CA PRO A 540 -0.78 -44.91 2.20
C PRO A 540 0.45 -44.12 2.66
N GLY A 541 0.29 -43.23 3.63
CA GLY A 541 1.35 -42.35 4.13
C GLY A 541 1.57 -41.05 3.35
N LYS A 542 0.89 -40.86 2.20
CA LYS A 542 0.91 -39.59 1.43
C LYS A 542 -0.38 -38.77 1.54
N LYS A 543 -1.38 -39.31 2.23
CA LYS A 543 -2.65 -38.61 2.50
C LYS A 543 -2.43 -37.38 3.37
N ILE A 544 -3.29 -36.38 3.18
CA ILE A 544 -3.25 -35.13 3.91
C ILE A 544 -3.92 -35.29 5.26
N LYS A 545 -3.14 -35.04 6.30
CA LYS A 545 -3.57 -35.10 7.69
C LYS A 545 -4.66 -34.06 7.95
N THR A 546 -5.84 -34.55 8.30
CA THR A 546 -7.07 -33.78 8.42
C THR A 546 -7.65 -33.96 9.82
N LEU A 547 -8.15 -32.87 10.40
CA LEU A 547 -8.90 -32.89 11.65
C LEU A 547 -10.33 -32.41 11.41
N ILE A 548 -11.26 -32.84 12.26
CA ILE A 548 -12.62 -32.30 12.29
C ILE A 548 -12.66 -31.10 13.25
N ASP A 549 -13.10 -29.92 12.78
CA ASP A 549 -13.40 -28.77 13.67
C ASP A 549 -14.76 -29.00 14.34
N LEU A 550 -14.81 -28.89 15.66
CA LEU A 550 -16.01 -29.13 16.48
C LEU A 550 -16.48 -27.83 17.15
N ASP A 551 -17.79 -27.62 17.16
CA ASP A 551 -18.40 -26.58 17.96
C ASP A 551 -18.48 -27.01 19.43
N VAL A 552 -17.63 -26.43 20.26
CA VAL A 552 -17.56 -26.66 21.72
C VAL A 552 -18.26 -25.56 22.54
N GLY A 553 -19.20 -24.84 21.90
CA GLY A 553 -20.03 -23.79 22.50
C GLY A 553 -19.77 -22.38 21.99
N LEU A 554 -18.84 -22.21 21.03
CA LEU A 554 -18.54 -20.89 20.44
C LEU A 554 -19.56 -20.50 19.36
N HIS A 555 -20.20 -21.48 18.71
CA HIS A 555 -21.21 -21.25 17.66
C HIS A 555 -20.71 -20.35 16.52
N ARG A 556 -19.48 -20.60 16.05
CA ARG A 556 -18.84 -19.82 14.97
C ARG A 556 -18.62 -20.65 13.71
N THR A 557 -17.78 -21.67 13.83
CA THR A 557 -17.48 -22.73 12.85
C THR A 557 -17.52 -24.04 13.60
N GLY A 558 -17.35 -25.15 12.87
CA GLY A 558 -17.24 -26.46 13.48
C GLY A 558 -18.55 -27.23 13.44
N ILE A 559 -18.43 -28.54 13.24
CA ILE A 559 -19.56 -29.45 13.19
C ILE A 559 -20.06 -29.71 14.60
N GLN A 560 -21.37 -29.95 14.72
CA GLN A 560 -21.95 -30.31 16.01
C GLN A 560 -21.44 -31.68 16.50
N PRO A 561 -21.15 -31.82 17.81
CA PRO A 561 -20.81 -33.09 18.44
C PRO A 561 -21.85 -34.20 18.21
N GLY A 562 -21.43 -35.45 18.44
CA GLY A 562 -22.30 -36.62 18.31
C GLY A 562 -22.53 -37.02 16.85
N ALA A 563 -23.79 -37.34 16.50
CA ALA A 563 -24.12 -37.95 15.20
C ALA A 563 -23.61 -37.16 13.96
N PRO A 564 -23.62 -35.82 13.91
CA PRO A 564 -23.03 -35.08 12.80
C PRO A 564 -21.51 -35.30 12.68
N ALA A 565 -20.75 -35.20 13.78
CA ALA A 565 -19.33 -35.49 13.80
C ALA A 565 -19.01 -36.94 13.38
N SER A 566 -19.79 -37.92 13.86
CA SER A 566 -19.65 -39.34 13.46
C SER A 566 -19.85 -39.54 11.96
N ARG A 567 -20.84 -38.85 11.35
CA ARG A 567 -21.06 -38.92 9.89
C ARG A 567 -19.88 -38.37 9.10
N LEU A 568 -19.35 -37.20 9.50
CA LEU A 568 -18.19 -36.62 8.84
C LEU A 568 -16.94 -37.48 9.02
N ALA A 569 -16.75 -38.09 10.19
CA ALA A 569 -15.65 -39.03 10.42
C ALA A 569 -15.75 -40.28 9.53
N ALA A 570 -16.96 -40.83 9.37
CA ALA A 570 -17.24 -41.93 8.44
C ALA A 570 -16.96 -41.53 6.98
N PHE A 571 -17.33 -40.32 6.57
CA PHE A 571 -17.01 -39.79 5.24
C PHE A 571 -15.50 -39.72 5.02
N LEU A 572 -14.75 -39.12 5.96
CA LEU A 572 -13.29 -38.98 5.87
C LEU A 572 -12.55 -40.32 5.86
N LYS A 573 -13.10 -41.35 6.52
CA LYS A 573 -12.57 -42.72 6.45
C LYS A 573 -12.60 -43.29 5.03
N GLY A 574 -13.58 -42.87 4.22
CA GLY A 574 -13.73 -43.25 2.80
C GLY A 574 -12.96 -42.37 1.82
N SER A 575 -12.37 -41.25 2.27
CA SER A 575 -11.65 -40.31 1.40
C SER A 575 -10.35 -40.89 0.82
N LYS A 576 -10.04 -40.54 -0.43
CA LYS A 576 -8.87 -41.08 -1.14
C LYS A 576 -7.58 -40.42 -0.69
N CYS A 577 -7.60 -39.11 -0.53
CA CYS A 577 -6.43 -38.26 -0.31
C CYS A 577 -6.41 -37.66 1.10
N LEU A 578 -7.48 -37.76 1.87
CA LEU A 578 -7.57 -37.25 3.25
C LEU A 578 -7.41 -38.37 4.28
N GLU A 579 -6.67 -38.09 5.34
CA GLU A 579 -6.50 -38.97 6.51
C GLU A 579 -7.01 -38.26 7.76
N LEU A 580 -8.07 -38.79 8.37
CA LEU A 580 -8.54 -38.30 9.66
C LEU A 580 -7.57 -38.70 10.76
N ILE A 581 -6.94 -37.69 11.39
CA ILE A 581 -5.97 -37.90 12.49
C ILE A 581 -6.45 -37.39 13.84
N GLY A 582 -7.56 -36.64 13.88
CA GLY A 582 -7.91 -35.90 15.09
C GLY A 582 -9.13 -35.00 15.01
N VAL A 583 -9.34 -34.27 16.10
CA VAL A 583 -10.36 -33.23 16.24
C VAL A 583 -9.75 -31.94 16.77
N GLN A 584 -10.31 -30.81 16.33
CA GLN A 584 -10.07 -29.48 16.87
C GLN A 584 -11.34 -28.98 17.56
N GLY A 585 -11.21 -28.27 18.67
CA GLY A 585 -12.31 -27.52 19.26
C GLY A 585 -11.80 -26.25 19.92
N TYR A 586 -12.25 -25.08 19.47
CA TYR A 586 -11.76 -23.79 19.98
C TYR A 586 -12.83 -23.04 20.79
N GLU A 587 -12.62 -22.95 22.08
CA GLU A 587 -13.44 -22.25 23.08
C GLU A 587 -13.10 -20.74 23.17
N GLY A 588 -13.14 -20.08 22.01
CA GLY A 588 -12.77 -18.67 21.88
C GLY A 588 -13.56 -17.68 22.74
N HIS A 589 -14.81 -18.02 23.07
CA HIS A 589 -15.71 -17.19 23.88
C HIS A 589 -15.29 -17.16 25.36
N LEU A 590 -14.39 -18.05 25.78
CA LEU A 590 -13.94 -18.16 27.17
C LEU A 590 -12.63 -17.45 27.44
N GLN A 591 -11.88 -17.04 26.40
CA GLN A 591 -10.53 -16.48 26.55
C GLN A 591 -10.47 -15.25 27.46
N HIS A 592 -11.54 -14.45 27.44
CA HIS A 592 -11.65 -13.16 28.13
C HIS A 592 -12.71 -13.15 29.24
N VAL A 593 -13.23 -14.32 29.64
CA VAL A 593 -14.14 -14.40 30.80
C VAL A 593 -13.39 -13.91 32.04
N HIS A 594 -13.95 -12.91 32.71
CA HIS A 594 -13.39 -12.36 33.95
C HIS A 594 -13.58 -13.33 35.11
N GLY A 595 -12.52 -13.49 35.91
CA GLY A 595 -12.49 -14.43 37.02
C GLY A 595 -11.89 -15.78 36.63
N LEU A 596 -10.78 -16.15 37.30
CA LEU A 596 -10.01 -17.36 36.99
C LEU A 596 -10.86 -18.63 37.13
N GLU A 597 -11.59 -18.77 38.23
CA GLU A 597 -12.37 -19.97 38.54
C GLU A 597 -13.56 -20.14 37.60
N GLU A 598 -14.26 -19.06 37.24
CA GLU A 598 -15.37 -19.13 36.30
C GLU A 598 -14.88 -19.49 34.90
N ARG A 599 -13.80 -18.83 34.44
CA ARG A 599 -13.17 -19.17 33.16
C ARG A 599 -12.70 -20.62 33.13
N LYS A 600 -12.10 -21.11 34.21
CA LYS A 600 -11.67 -22.50 34.35
C LYS A 600 -12.86 -23.45 34.29
N LYS A 601 -13.92 -23.21 35.06
CA LYS A 601 -15.13 -24.04 35.08
C LYS A 601 -15.73 -24.18 33.68
N LEU A 602 -16.01 -23.06 33.02
CA LEU A 602 -16.60 -23.06 31.67
C LEU A 602 -15.68 -23.73 30.64
N CYS A 603 -14.36 -23.54 30.78
CA CYS A 603 -13.39 -24.19 29.89
C CYS A 603 -13.43 -25.71 30.04
N LEU A 604 -13.50 -26.24 31.27
CA LEU A 604 -13.61 -27.68 31.52
C LEU A 604 -14.92 -28.26 30.95
N GLU A 605 -16.03 -27.51 30.99
CA GLU A 605 -17.30 -27.90 30.36
C GLU A 605 -17.14 -28.02 28.83
N SER A 606 -16.53 -27.03 28.15
CA SER A 606 -16.22 -27.11 26.72
C SER A 606 -15.26 -28.25 26.37
N MET A 607 -14.26 -28.53 27.22
CA MET A 607 -13.31 -29.62 26.97
C MET A 607 -13.94 -31.00 27.13
N THR A 608 -14.95 -31.13 28.00
CA THR A 608 -15.73 -32.36 28.13
C THR A 608 -16.39 -32.71 26.79
N ILE A 609 -17.02 -31.73 26.13
CA ILE A 609 -17.63 -31.91 24.80
C ILE A 609 -16.59 -32.41 23.78
N LEU A 610 -15.40 -31.79 23.75
CA LEU A 610 -14.34 -32.13 22.82
C LEU A 610 -13.79 -33.55 23.04
N VAL A 611 -13.45 -33.88 24.29
CA VAL A 611 -12.84 -35.18 24.63
C VAL A 611 -13.86 -36.31 24.51
N ASP A 612 -15.10 -36.12 24.96
CA ASP A 612 -16.15 -37.14 24.83
C ASP A 612 -16.45 -37.45 23.36
N THR A 613 -16.44 -36.42 22.50
CA THR A 613 -16.59 -36.62 21.05
C THR A 613 -15.39 -37.38 20.47
N ALA A 614 -14.16 -37.01 20.86
CA ALA A 614 -12.96 -37.73 20.44
C ALA A 614 -13.01 -39.22 20.85
N GLU A 615 -13.42 -39.51 22.08
CA GLU A 615 -13.57 -40.89 22.60
C GLU A 615 -14.70 -41.66 21.88
N ALA A 616 -15.82 -41.00 21.57
CA ALA A 616 -16.88 -41.62 20.78
C ALA A 616 -16.38 -42.03 19.39
N LEU A 617 -15.67 -41.13 18.70
CA LEU A 617 -15.08 -41.43 17.38
C LEU A 617 -14.02 -42.54 17.46
N ARG A 618 -13.23 -42.62 18.54
CA ARG A 618 -12.31 -43.75 18.78
C ARG A 618 -13.06 -45.07 18.91
N LYS A 619 -14.17 -45.10 19.65
CA LYS A 619 -15.02 -46.31 19.82
C LYS A 619 -15.67 -46.73 18.50
N GLU A 620 -15.95 -45.79 17.61
CA GLU A 620 -16.42 -46.05 16.23
C GLU A 620 -15.30 -46.57 15.30
N GLY A 621 -14.06 -46.64 15.78
CA GLY A 621 -12.91 -47.17 15.04
C GLY A 621 -12.23 -46.14 14.13
N HIS A 622 -12.27 -44.86 14.50
CA HIS A 622 -11.51 -43.79 13.85
C HIS A 622 -10.18 -43.52 14.57
N GLY A 623 -9.11 -43.25 13.81
CA GLY A 623 -7.76 -42.97 14.32
C GLY A 623 -7.61 -41.57 14.90
N ILE A 624 -8.27 -41.28 16.02
CA ILE A 624 -8.19 -39.97 16.68
C ILE A 624 -6.93 -39.92 17.57
N HIS A 625 -5.84 -39.41 17.01
CA HIS A 625 -4.55 -39.27 17.69
C HIS A 625 -4.28 -37.85 18.20
N VAL A 626 -4.93 -36.86 17.58
CA VAL A 626 -4.79 -35.44 17.94
C VAL A 626 -6.12 -34.89 18.44
N VAL A 627 -6.12 -34.32 19.63
CA VAL A 627 -7.19 -33.51 20.20
C VAL A 627 -6.58 -32.14 20.53
N THR A 628 -6.83 -31.15 19.68
CA THR A 628 -6.16 -29.84 19.69
C THR A 628 -7.14 -28.71 20.01
N THR A 629 -6.76 -27.80 20.90
CA THR A 629 -7.69 -26.82 21.51
C THR A 629 -6.95 -25.66 22.19
N GLY A 630 -7.62 -24.79 22.95
CA GLY A 630 -6.95 -23.90 23.90
C GLY A 630 -6.39 -22.62 23.27
N GLY A 631 -6.74 -21.48 23.86
CA GLY A 631 -6.12 -20.19 23.57
C GLY A 631 -5.27 -19.69 24.73
N THR A 632 -4.77 -18.46 24.64
CA THR A 632 -3.91 -17.86 25.68
C THR A 632 -4.55 -17.84 27.07
N GLY A 633 -5.87 -17.63 27.14
CA GLY A 633 -6.59 -17.50 28.42
C GLY A 633 -6.96 -18.84 29.07
N THR A 634 -6.86 -19.94 28.33
CA THR A 634 -7.40 -21.25 28.70
C THR A 634 -6.41 -22.42 28.55
N ALA A 635 -5.29 -22.24 27.84
CA ALA A 635 -4.36 -23.34 27.50
C ALA A 635 -3.92 -24.18 28.70
N VAL A 636 -3.66 -23.55 29.85
CA VAL A 636 -3.28 -24.25 31.10
C VAL A 636 -4.43 -25.15 31.61
N PHE A 637 -5.67 -24.68 31.49
CA PHE A 637 -6.85 -25.47 31.88
C PHE A 637 -7.09 -26.61 30.89
N CYS A 638 -7.02 -26.34 29.58
CA CYS A 638 -7.16 -27.36 28.54
C CYS A 638 -6.11 -28.47 28.70
N ALA A 639 -4.86 -28.12 28.97
CA ALA A 639 -3.77 -29.08 29.16
C ALA A 639 -3.93 -29.96 30.40
N SER A 640 -4.78 -29.56 31.36
CA SER A 640 -5.10 -30.38 32.54
C SER A 640 -6.17 -31.44 32.30
N VAL A 641 -6.86 -31.41 31.15
CA VAL A 641 -7.95 -32.33 30.83
C VAL A 641 -7.40 -33.60 30.17
N PRO A 642 -7.59 -34.80 30.77
CA PRO A 642 -7.20 -36.04 30.14
C PRO A 642 -7.84 -36.21 28.77
N GLY A 643 -7.05 -36.59 27.76
CA GLY A 643 -7.51 -36.77 26.38
C GLY A 643 -7.18 -35.59 25.45
N VAL A 644 -6.90 -34.39 26.00
CA VAL A 644 -6.29 -33.29 25.23
C VAL A 644 -4.83 -33.61 24.94
N THR A 645 -4.40 -33.47 23.68
CA THR A 645 -3.04 -33.84 23.25
C THR A 645 -2.21 -32.65 22.78
N GLU A 646 -2.87 -31.54 22.42
CA GLU A 646 -2.21 -30.35 21.90
C GLU A 646 -3.00 -29.08 22.29
N VAL A 647 -2.29 -27.98 22.58
CA VAL A 647 -2.90 -26.66 22.83
C VAL A 647 -2.38 -25.57 21.88
N GLN A 648 -3.22 -24.57 21.58
CA GLN A 648 -3.00 -23.56 20.52
C GLN A 648 -2.89 -22.09 21.00
N PRO A 649 -2.19 -21.76 22.12
CA PRO A 649 -2.07 -20.37 22.55
C PRO A 649 -1.31 -19.52 21.52
N GLY A 650 -1.70 -18.25 21.33
CA GLY A 650 -1.08 -17.36 20.34
C GLY A 650 -0.73 -15.98 20.90
N SER A 651 -1.72 -15.28 21.45
CA SER A 651 -1.53 -13.94 22.01
C SER A 651 -0.58 -13.88 23.21
N PHE A 652 -0.31 -15.00 23.87
CA PHE A 652 0.56 -15.07 25.06
C PHE A 652 1.93 -14.42 24.84
N LEU A 653 2.41 -14.44 23.59
CA LEU A 653 3.74 -13.93 23.26
C LEU A 653 3.86 -12.41 23.47
N PHE A 654 2.78 -11.66 23.23
CA PHE A 654 2.75 -10.19 23.32
C PHE A 654 1.80 -9.65 24.38
N MET A 655 0.76 -10.41 24.71
CA MET A 655 -0.39 -9.98 25.52
C MET A 655 -1.09 -8.74 24.93
N ASP A 656 -2.17 -8.33 25.57
CA ASP A 656 -2.85 -7.07 25.30
C ASP A 656 -3.65 -6.64 26.53
N THR A 657 -4.24 -5.45 26.44
CA THR A 657 -5.06 -4.87 27.52
C THR A 657 -6.26 -5.74 27.86
N ASP A 658 -6.83 -6.46 26.90
CA ASP A 658 -8.04 -7.27 27.11
C ASP A 658 -7.71 -8.53 27.92
N TYR A 659 -6.63 -9.24 27.57
CA TYR A 659 -6.12 -10.35 28.38
C TYR A 659 -5.72 -9.91 29.79
N ARG A 660 -5.10 -8.73 29.92
CA ARG A 660 -4.78 -8.18 31.25
C ARG A 660 -6.05 -7.96 32.07
N ASN A 661 -7.08 -7.36 31.49
CA ASN A 661 -8.33 -7.06 32.20
C ASN A 661 -9.09 -8.34 32.60
N ALA A 662 -9.05 -9.39 31.76
CA ALA A 662 -9.62 -10.69 32.06
C ALA A 662 -8.90 -11.41 33.23
N GLN A 663 -7.61 -11.14 33.44
CA GLN A 663 -6.82 -11.66 34.56
C GLN A 663 -6.92 -10.79 35.82
N ALA A 664 -6.98 -9.47 35.65
CA ALA A 664 -6.92 -8.48 36.73
C ALA A 664 -8.25 -8.28 37.48
N GLY A 665 -9.19 -9.24 37.40
CA GLY A 665 -10.44 -9.23 38.17
C GLY A 665 -10.19 -9.23 39.68
N ARG A 666 -9.93 -8.05 40.22
CA ARG A 666 -10.09 -7.62 41.61
C ARG A 666 -11.14 -6.55 41.67
#